data_AF-A0A9D1NIE8-F1
#
_entry.id   AF-A0A9D1NIE8-F1
#
_cell.length_a   1.000
_cell.length_b   1.000
_cell.length_c   1.000
_cell.angle_alpha   90.00
_cell.angle_beta   90.00
_cell.angle_gamma   90.00
#
_symmetry.space_group_name_H-M   'P 1'
#
loop_
_entity.id
_entity.type
_entity.pdbx_description
1 polymer ?
#
loop_
_entity_poly.entity_id
_entity_poly.type
_entity_poly.pdbx_seq_one_letter_code
_entity_poly.pdbx_strand_id
1 'polypeptide(L)'
;EVGDAVYYNRTYDEEGKDIKDGLTIVAKSNKIELDGDDENKYIKMEMANPVTEDAYIEVSLPQVTRYMVFEVSLSSDKLGVAGNFQFKDAEKKESGLVTIAEDGTVASKATGKSYGKIKRGKWLDLAVALDLEKFTYTAYVDGKAVEKDQKIGGTADTMTMLRLYLSKAGDGASLLVDNFRIYEATEPMDIDGKEIKAPTNTFNPGGSATANPSSGPIPDVEDMTVFDVDDKAAIEARGLVADKKNAYEGKKYAAEWTFSKKEALGFEVPKDMRGYKTISFNVYAPEGVSATLLLRFMSNDAATEGDDYYMVMNVPVNGEGWQTISYSLSKFKANRQPLGWDQITRFEIFTTGWGMTNDPDTTLYLDSIELSTVDETEVTPAPPTPTPTPVLDTFKEGVALLVDNSNAYAKETLTKVDADNTEVTPVIVGDRTLVPVRFISESFDAAVSWDENTGVVGVEGNGKSITLTIGSTDMIVNGQTVVLDVPAETINDRTMIPLRALVEALGKNVFWDERGLILITNPDRTINASADSKLVDTLLGYLKTGKLVTAYNQVPQLTQAVIDEAVAQKLTFFNLSSNPGWGGAENMGTQALFHLALATYVNPEAKSTSGVYTKDRALEHIRNVISGGKEPMCSNGPYWAHAILPIGIYMCKNTPAIWNELTAEEIEKIDLLMESLAISVNWGYNDENDYSTGLDMKGNFGKTWNPNYRCSFLPGIIMASLYFDGADEVNAMLEGFDYDAYMARLDAAGFTNIKTAWSAAGKDLMENGGACTQVSGASGGSGKGVKLAFKYNGMELSDYVGITENLVKYTYGGVVRNDYGTKGTDAYAYIMNDGSSPYLGQNGMMLEFCSSDANGIRSDANYCYDSMSIMVPYFAALKLTGKWDSDTEQMQAVDSLVEVGTEDLIYKLEMGYQSYSKGEKLEHHEYSLVSKGYRLAKDVWRKVMMFAYEPTTIVENPNATPTPTPRPTPPAAEPQNGVTSAPAGALEPVLNSSVFPAEAYHPLGKAYTGEVTMEFDLTFAPDVDEMFDGVIAYANKDAEQLTYQKSNMLIQLTGGTINVYNGTAYQASNFDVAANYKYHIKVKADLDTKKYSVWITPIYPTAGDEVLVAENCDFRGTAEPIGDIGSLILVQQIETGGFWIENHTTNGDLLK
;
A
#
# COMPACT_ATOMS: atom_id res chain seq x y z
N GLU A 1 -27.68 1.71 0.32
CA GLU A 1 -29.11 1.53 0.58
C GLU A 1 -29.50 0.07 0.23
N VAL A 2 -30.48 -0.53 0.91
CA VAL A 2 -31.02 -1.90 0.76
C VAL A 2 -32.12 -1.96 -0.32
N GLY A 3 -31.78 -2.27 -1.57
CA GLY A 3 -32.78 -2.55 -2.61
C GLY A 3 -33.56 -3.88 -2.43
N ASP A 4 -34.53 -4.14 -3.32
CA ASP A 4 -35.61 -5.14 -3.17
C ASP A 4 -35.20 -6.63 -3.29
N ALA A 5 -34.67 -7.29 -2.26
CA ALA A 5 -34.15 -8.67 -2.38
C ALA A 5 -35.19 -9.80 -2.19
N VAL A 6 -35.11 -10.82 -3.04
CA VAL A 6 -35.83 -12.09 -2.86
C VAL A 6 -34.83 -13.16 -2.48
N TYR A 7 -34.88 -13.64 -1.24
CA TYR A 7 -33.90 -14.60 -0.71
C TYR A 7 -34.33 -16.07 -0.91
N TYR A 8 -35.64 -16.36 -0.99
CA TYR A 8 -36.17 -17.67 -1.41
C TYR A 8 -37.64 -17.56 -1.90
N ASN A 9 -37.89 -17.76 -3.20
CA ASN A 9 -39.22 -17.92 -3.80
C ASN A 9 -39.13 -19.03 -4.85
N ARG A 10 -39.86 -20.14 -4.71
CA ARG A 10 -39.91 -21.17 -5.74
C ARG A 10 -41.33 -21.46 -6.18
N THR A 11 -41.76 -20.77 -7.23
CA THR A 11 -42.63 -21.40 -8.24
C THR A 11 -41.79 -22.42 -9.02
N TYR A 12 -41.66 -23.61 -8.44
CA TYR A 12 -41.34 -24.92 -9.04
C TYR A 12 -40.06 -25.16 -9.88
N ASP A 13 -39.42 -24.18 -10.53
CA ASP A 13 -38.61 -24.46 -11.75
C ASP A 13 -37.09 -24.17 -11.70
N GLU A 14 -36.51 -23.78 -10.57
CA GLU A 14 -35.05 -23.63 -10.47
C GLU A 14 -34.37 -24.92 -9.96
N GLU A 15 -34.08 -25.86 -10.88
CA GLU A 15 -33.22 -27.00 -10.58
C GLU A 15 -31.78 -26.53 -10.31
N GLY A 16 -31.21 -26.97 -9.17
CA GLY A 16 -29.77 -26.87 -8.90
C GLY A 16 -29.28 -25.72 -8.01
N LYS A 17 -30.13 -24.78 -7.55
CA LYS A 17 -29.70 -23.78 -6.54
C LYS A 17 -29.64 -24.38 -5.13
N ASP A 18 -28.53 -24.13 -4.43
CA ASP A 18 -28.29 -24.52 -3.04
C ASP A 18 -29.13 -23.63 -2.10
N ILE A 19 -29.62 -24.20 -1.01
CA ILE A 19 -30.34 -23.48 0.04
C ILE A 19 -29.50 -22.37 0.72
N LYS A 20 -28.16 -22.44 0.61
CA LYS A 20 -27.21 -21.50 1.22
C LYS A 20 -26.94 -20.23 0.42
N ASP A 21 -27.43 -20.10 -0.81
CA ASP A 21 -27.23 -18.89 -1.62
C ASP A 21 -27.90 -17.69 -0.96
N GLY A 22 -27.09 -16.75 -0.46
CA GLY A 22 -27.57 -15.53 0.22
C GLY A 22 -28.16 -15.74 1.62
N LEU A 23 -28.16 -16.98 2.14
CA LEU A 23 -28.65 -17.35 3.46
C LEU A 23 -27.55 -17.96 4.32
N THR A 24 -27.37 -17.47 5.54
CA THR A 24 -26.57 -18.17 6.55
C THR A 24 -27.47 -19.17 7.27
N ILE A 25 -27.21 -20.45 7.07
CA ILE A 25 -28.01 -21.55 7.63
C ILE A 25 -27.22 -22.27 8.70
N VAL A 26 -27.76 -22.28 9.92
CA VAL A 26 -27.15 -22.94 11.07
C VAL A 26 -28.13 -23.97 11.62
N ALA A 27 -27.99 -25.20 11.12
CA ALA A 27 -28.84 -26.32 11.50
C ALA A 27 -28.46 -26.94 12.87
N LYS A 28 -27.19 -26.83 13.28
CA LYS A 28 -26.62 -27.52 14.46
C LYS A 28 -26.90 -29.03 14.41
N SER A 29 -27.45 -29.63 15.47
CA SER A 29 -27.93 -31.02 15.47
C SER A 29 -29.25 -31.24 14.73
N ASN A 30 -29.97 -30.18 14.35
CA ASN A 30 -31.23 -30.23 13.60
C ASN A 30 -31.00 -30.33 12.09
N LYS A 31 -32.08 -30.51 11.33
CA LYS A 31 -32.03 -30.64 9.87
C LYS A 31 -32.67 -29.41 9.22
N ILE A 32 -31.94 -28.72 8.35
CA ILE A 32 -32.48 -27.68 7.47
C ILE A 32 -32.17 -28.09 6.04
N GLU A 33 -33.20 -28.32 5.24
CA GLU A 33 -33.06 -28.78 3.86
C GLU A 33 -34.15 -28.22 2.97
N LEU A 34 -33.95 -28.32 1.66
CA LEU A 34 -35.03 -28.16 0.69
C LEU A 34 -35.86 -29.44 0.70
N ASP A 35 -37.15 -29.30 0.93
CA ASP A 35 -38.14 -30.36 0.82
C ASP A 35 -39.25 -29.86 -0.11
N GLY A 36 -40.17 -30.73 -0.47
CA GLY A 36 -41.27 -30.34 -1.33
C GLY A 36 -42.23 -31.50 -1.56
N ASP A 37 -43.45 -31.15 -1.93
CA ASP A 37 -44.41 -32.07 -2.49
C ASP A 37 -44.56 -31.81 -4.00
N ASP A 38 -45.43 -32.58 -4.67
CA ASP A 38 -45.67 -32.49 -6.12
C ASP A 38 -46.21 -31.13 -6.59
N GLU A 39 -46.52 -30.19 -5.69
CA GLU A 39 -47.10 -28.87 -6.01
C GLU A 39 -46.32 -27.67 -5.41
N ASN A 40 -45.54 -27.84 -4.33
CA ASN A 40 -44.68 -26.77 -3.79
C ASN A 40 -43.28 -27.21 -3.31
N LYS A 41 -42.27 -26.35 -3.45
CA LYS A 41 -40.89 -26.56 -2.94
C LYS A 41 -40.57 -25.55 -1.84
N TYR A 42 -40.22 -26.03 -0.66
CA TYR A 42 -40.05 -25.19 0.53
C TYR A 42 -38.82 -25.57 1.36
N ILE A 43 -38.35 -24.63 2.19
CA ILE A 43 -37.34 -24.93 3.18
C ILE A 43 -38.00 -25.63 4.36
N LYS A 44 -37.49 -26.80 4.74
CA LYS A 44 -37.92 -27.54 5.91
C LYS A 44 -36.88 -27.46 7.01
N MET A 45 -37.25 -26.81 8.11
CA MET A 45 -36.46 -26.79 9.35
C MET A 45 -37.06 -27.82 10.32
N GLU A 46 -36.45 -29.00 10.42
CA GLU A 46 -36.89 -30.13 11.24
C GLU A 46 -36.00 -30.32 12.48
N MET A 47 -36.63 -30.37 13.65
CA MET A 47 -35.95 -30.54 14.92
C MET A 47 -35.52 -32.00 15.14
N ALA A 48 -34.28 -32.17 15.61
CA ALA A 48 -33.67 -33.49 15.85
C ALA A 48 -34.44 -34.33 16.89
N ASN A 49 -34.14 -35.63 16.97
CA ASN A 49 -34.66 -36.51 18.02
C ASN A 49 -33.51 -37.28 18.70
N PRO A 50 -33.18 -36.99 19.97
CA PRO A 50 -33.80 -35.98 20.84
C PRO A 50 -33.37 -34.55 20.47
N VAL A 51 -34.22 -33.54 20.71
CA VAL A 51 -33.85 -32.13 20.49
C VAL A 51 -32.81 -31.66 21.50
N THR A 52 -31.58 -31.40 21.06
CA THR A 52 -30.50 -30.91 21.93
C THR A 52 -30.16 -29.43 21.73
N GLU A 53 -30.42 -28.88 20.54
CA GLU A 53 -29.99 -27.53 20.13
C GLU A 53 -31.07 -26.80 19.34
N ASP A 54 -30.92 -25.48 19.22
CA ASP A 54 -31.72 -24.61 18.38
C ASP A 54 -31.23 -24.62 16.91
N ALA A 55 -32.00 -23.99 16.02
CA ALA A 55 -31.64 -23.85 14.61
C ALA A 55 -32.12 -22.50 14.07
N TYR A 56 -31.43 -21.95 13.08
CA TYR A 56 -31.84 -20.68 12.49
C TYR A 56 -31.37 -20.49 11.05
N ILE A 57 -32.08 -19.60 10.36
CA ILE A 57 -31.74 -19.05 9.05
C ILE A 57 -31.57 -17.54 9.23
N GLU A 58 -30.49 -16.99 8.67
CA GLU A 58 -30.11 -15.59 8.76
C GLU A 58 -29.84 -14.97 7.40
N VAL A 59 -30.14 -13.69 7.30
CA VAL A 59 -29.79 -12.81 6.19
C VAL A 59 -29.00 -11.64 6.74
N SER A 60 -27.78 -11.43 6.25
CA SER A 60 -26.97 -10.24 6.55
C SER A 60 -27.49 -9.04 5.74
N LEU A 61 -27.60 -7.89 6.39
CA LEU A 61 -28.05 -6.62 5.82
C LEU A 61 -26.84 -5.68 5.71
N PRO A 62 -26.23 -5.50 4.51
CA PRO A 62 -24.96 -4.78 4.37
C PRO A 62 -25.08 -3.25 4.51
N GLN A 63 -26.29 -2.68 4.43
CA GLN A 63 -26.66 -1.30 4.80
C GLN A 63 -28.12 -1.32 5.32
N VAL A 64 -28.67 -0.22 5.84
CA VAL A 64 -30.08 -0.17 6.29
C VAL A 64 -30.86 0.88 5.49
N THR A 65 -31.97 0.49 4.86
CA THR A 65 -32.91 1.45 4.25
C THR A 65 -33.91 2.00 5.23
N ARG A 66 -34.54 3.09 4.83
CA ARG A 66 -35.61 3.73 5.60
C ARG A 66 -36.84 2.81 5.76
N TYR A 67 -37.14 1.99 4.74
CA TYR A 67 -38.30 1.09 4.71
C TYR A 67 -37.92 -0.30 4.22
N MET A 68 -38.51 -1.34 4.82
CA MET A 68 -38.21 -2.73 4.46
C MET A 68 -39.43 -3.62 4.71
N VAL A 69 -39.79 -4.48 3.77
CA VAL A 69 -40.81 -5.53 3.96
C VAL A 69 -40.13 -6.87 4.00
N PHE A 70 -40.34 -7.59 5.09
CA PHE A 70 -40.06 -9.02 5.21
C PHE A 70 -41.35 -9.82 4.97
N GLU A 71 -41.35 -10.76 4.04
CA GLU A 71 -42.51 -11.57 3.67
C GLU A 71 -42.18 -13.06 3.67
N VAL A 72 -43.11 -13.90 4.14
CA VAL A 72 -42.91 -15.35 4.29
C VAL A 72 -44.24 -16.10 4.35
N SER A 73 -44.29 -17.25 3.70
CA SER A 73 -45.36 -18.24 3.81
C SER A 73 -44.92 -19.36 4.76
N LEU A 74 -45.75 -19.70 5.75
CA LEU A 74 -45.41 -20.67 6.78
C LEU A 74 -46.37 -21.86 6.81
N SER A 75 -45.82 -23.07 6.86
CA SER A 75 -46.54 -24.31 7.12
C SER A 75 -45.77 -25.24 8.05
N SER A 76 -46.24 -26.47 8.27
CA SER A 76 -45.58 -27.44 9.16
C SER A 76 -45.97 -28.88 8.79
N ASP A 77 -45.05 -29.85 8.83
CA ASP A 77 -45.44 -31.26 8.75
C ASP A 77 -45.91 -31.78 10.10
N LYS A 78 -45.25 -31.33 11.17
CA LYS A 78 -45.55 -31.69 12.55
C LYS A 78 -45.36 -30.46 13.43
N LEU A 79 -46.46 -29.98 13.99
CA LEU A 79 -46.47 -28.88 14.96
C LEU A 79 -45.72 -29.28 16.24
N GLY A 80 -45.24 -28.29 16.98
CA GLY A 80 -44.40 -28.49 18.17
C GLY A 80 -43.12 -27.67 18.17
N VAL A 81 -42.92 -26.77 17.20
CA VAL A 81 -41.77 -25.86 17.12
C VAL A 81 -42.14 -24.51 17.72
N ALA A 82 -41.33 -23.99 18.64
CA ALA A 82 -41.39 -22.60 19.09
C ALA A 82 -40.24 -21.79 18.47
N GLY A 83 -40.47 -20.52 18.14
CA GLY A 83 -39.50 -19.67 17.47
C GLY A 83 -39.91 -18.20 17.39
N ASN A 84 -39.14 -17.43 16.65
CA ASN A 84 -39.42 -16.02 16.39
C ASN A 84 -38.74 -15.52 15.11
N PHE A 85 -39.39 -14.53 14.49
CA PHE A 85 -38.73 -13.61 13.58
C PHE A 85 -38.11 -12.50 14.40
N GLN A 86 -36.81 -12.31 14.23
CA GLN A 86 -36.03 -11.34 14.97
C GLN A 86 -34.93 -10.72 14.12
N PHE A 87 -34.31 -9.68 14.63
CA PHE A 87 -33.12 -9.10 14.04
C PHE A 87 -32.02 -8.92 15.09
N LYS A 88 -30.80 -8.70 14.61
CA LYS A 88 -29.68 -8.23 15.43
C LYS A 88 -29.27 -6.83 15.04
N ASP A 89 -28.93 -6.05 16.06
CA ASP A 89 -28.25 -4.78 15.87
C ASP A 89 -26.72 -4.96 15.68
N ALA A 90 -26.00 -3.86 15.46
CA ALA A 90 -24.55 -3.80 15.25
C ALA A 90 -23.76 -4.26 16.49
N GLU A 91 -24.37 -4.17 17.69
CA GLU A 91 -23.86 -4.73 18.94
C GLU A 91 -24.21 -6.22 19.11
N LYS A 92 -24.82 -6.84 18.08
CA LYS A 92 -25.29 -8.23 18.04
C LYS A 92 -26.40 -8.55 19.03
N LYS A 93 -27.09 -7.54 19.58
CA LYS A 93 -28.20 -7.71 20.52
C LYS A 93 -29.49 -8.02 19.75
N GLU A 94 -30.26 -8.97 20.29
CA GLU A 94 -31.40 -9.56 19.60
C GLU A 94 -32.72 -8.90 19.99
N SER A 95 -33.49 -8.49 18.98
CA SER A 95 -34.84 -7.92 19.13
C SER A 95 -35.84 -8.68 18.27
N GLY A 96 -36.94 -9.16 18.87
CA GLY A 96 -37.92 -9.95 18.13
C GLY A 96 -39.11 -9.13 17.65
N LEU A 97 -39.63 -9.50 16.48
CA LEU A 97 -40.75 -8.87 15.81
C LEU A 97 -42.02 -9.72 16.00
N VAL A 98 -41.93 -11.01 15.66
CA VAL A 98 -43.06 -11.95 15.67
C VAL A 98 -42.64 -13.24 16.35
N THR A 99 -43.55 -13.83 17.13
CA THR A 99 -43.35 -15.11 17.83
C THR A 99 -44.14 -16.24 17.16
N ILE A 100 -43.58 -17.44 17.20
CA ILE A 100 -44.21 -18.70 16.79
C ILE A 100 -44.24 -19.58 18.05
N ALA A 101 -45.44 -19.91 18.53
CA ALA A 101 -45.62 -20.80 19.67
C ALA A 101 -45.64 -22.27 19.23
N GLU A 102 -45.32 -23.20 20.13
CA GLU A 102 -45.30 -24.66 19.85
C GLU A 102 -46.62 -25.18 19.28
N ASP A 103 -47.74 -24.58 19.66
CA ASP A 103 -49.06 -24.95 19.18
C ASP A 103 -49.34 -24.46 17.74
N GLY A 104 -48.42 -23.70 17.14
CA GLY A 104 -48.49 -23.11 15.80
C GLY A 104 -48.98 -21.66 15.78
N THR A 105 -49.30 -21.05 16.93
CA THR A 105 -49.81 -19.67 16.96
C THR A 105 -48.71 -18.67 16.59
N VAL A 106 -48.98 -17.81 15.61
CA VAL A 106 -48.12 -16.69 15.20
C VAL A 106 -48.68 -15.41 15.81
N ALA A 107 -47.87 -14.66 16.54
CA ALA A 107 -48.33 -13.47 17.25
C ALA A 107 -47.27 -12.36 17.34
N SER A 108 -47.73 -11.12 17.40
CA SER A 108 -46.91 -9.94 17.70
C SER A 108 -46.05 -10.16 18.95
N LYS A 109 -44.74 -9.93 18.86
CA LYS A 109 -43.91 -9.90 20.08
C LYS A 109 -44.15 -8.65 20.92
N ALA A 110 -44.65 -7.58 20.29
CA ALA A 110 -44.90 -6.30 20.94
C ALA A 110 -46.22 -6.30 21.74
N THR A 111 -47.29 -6.88 21.20
CA THR A 111 -48.64 -6.82 21.79
C THR A 111 -49.21 -8.16 22.20
N GLY A 112 -48.64 -9.28 21.74
CA GLY A 112 -49.20 -10.61 21.89
C GLY A 112 -50.42 -10.88 21.00
N LYS A 113 -50.79 -9.95 20.12
CA LYS A 113 -51.91 -10.13 19.19
C LYS A 113 -51.60 -11.26 18.20
N SER A 114 -52.50 -12.24 18.12
CA SER A 114 -52.35 -13.35 17.16
C SER A 114 -52.63 -12.86 15.72
N TYR A 115 -51.73 -13.21 14.81
CA TYR A 115 -51.83 -12.98 13.37
C TYR A 115 -52.40 -14.19 12.63
N GLY A 116 -52.27 -15.38 13.21
CA GLY A 116 -52.78 -16.59 12.61
C GLY A 116 -52.25 -17.82 13.32
N LYS A 117 -52.53 -18.99 12.75
CA LYS A 117 -52.06 -20.26 13.28
C LYS A 117 -51.57 -21.14 12.14
N ILE A 118 -50.32 -21.56 12.23
CA ILE A 118 -49.68 -22.51 11.31
C ILE A 118 -50.43 -23.84 11.41
N LYS A 119 -50.73 -24.43 10.26
CA LYS A 119 -51.48 -25.68 10.15
C LYS A 119 -50.79 -26.59 9.15
N ARG A 120 -50.87 -27.89 9.39
CA ARG A 120 -50.31 -28.88 8.48
C ARG A 120 -50.95 -28.81 7.09
N GLY A 121 -50.11 -28.68 6.07
CA GLY A 121 -50.52 -28.60 4.67
C GLY A 121 -51.33 -27.35 4.32
N LYS A 122 -51.28 -26.29 5.14
CA LYS A 122 -51.84 -24.99 4.81
C LYS A 122 -50.81 -23.90 5.06
N TRP A 123 -50.64 -23.03 4.08
CA TRP A 123 -49.73 -21.89 4.14
C TRP A 123 -50.41 -20.71 4.82
N LEU A 124 -49.66 -20.05 5.70
CA LEU A 124 -50.00 -18.77 6.30
C LEU A 124 -49.07 -17.72 5.70
N ASP A 125 -49.63 -16.79 4.93
CA ASP A 125 -48.85 -15.71 4.31
C ASP A 125 -48.74 -14.53 5.27
N LEU A 126 -47.52 -14.28 5.74
CA LEU A 126 -47.19 -13.24 6.69
C LEU A 126 -46.23 -12.24 6.04
N ALA A 127 -46.49 -10.95 6.21
CA ALA A 127 -45.49 -9.92 5.93
C ALA A 127 -45.37 -8.91 7.08
N VAL A 128 -44.18 -8.36 7.26
CA VAL A 128 -43.83 -7.36 8.25
C VAL A 128 -43.14 -6.21 7.53
N ALA A 129 -43.84 -5.09 7.39
CA ALA A 129 -43.28 -3.85 6.86
C ALA A 129 -42.68 -3.03 8.00
N LEU A 130 -41.36 -2.87 7.98
CA LEU A 130 -40.54 -2.10 8.90
C LEU A 130 -40.41 -0.66 8.38
N ASP A 131 -40.75 0.30 9.24
CA ASP A 131 -40.39 1.71 9.10
C ASP A 131 -39.25 1.95 10.10
N LEU A 132 -38.03 1.96 9.58
CA LEU A 132 -36.83 2.02 10.40
C LEU A 132 -36.55 3.46 10.86
N GLU A 133 -37.02 4.48 10.15
CA GLU A 133 -36.98 5.86 10.64
C GLU A 133 -37.87 6.07 11.87
N LYS A 134 -39.09 5.53 11.86
CA LYS A 134 -40.00 5.61 13.02
C LYS A 134 -39.78 4.50 14.04
N PHE A 135 -38.96 3.52 13.68
CA PHE A 135 -38.68 2.32 14.45
C PHE A 135 -39.94 1.54 14.85
N THR A 136 -40.80 1.33 13.85
CA THR A 136 -42.09 0.64 13.96
C THR A 136 -42.27 -0.40 12.88
N TYR A 137 -43.15 -1.37 13.10
CA TYR A 137 -43.54 -2.34 12.09
C TYR A 137 -45.05 -2.48 11.93
N THR A 138 -45.49 -2.76 10.72
CA THR A 138 -46.87 -3.13 10.40
C THR A 138 -46.90 -4.57 9.91
N ALA A 139 -47.72 -5.41 10.54
CA ALA A 139 -47.91 -6.81 10.16
C ALA A 139 -49.12 -6.97 9.23
N TYR A 140 -48.95 -7.83 8.22
CA TYR A 140 -49.94 -8.18 7.21
C TYR A 140 -50.14 -9.70 7.18
N VAL A 141 -51.38 -10.12 6.99
CA VAL A 141 -51.74 -11.53 6.78
C VAL A 141 -52.64 -11.61 5.56
N ASP A 142 -52.32 -12.49 4.62
CA ASP A 142 -53.00 -12.62 3.32
C ASP A 142 -53.11 -11.25 2.60
N GLY A 143 -52.02 -10.49 2.61
CA GLY A 143 -51.93 -9.13 2.03
C GLY A 143 -52.70 -8.04 2.77
N LYS A 144 -53.35 -8.33 3.90
CA LYS A 144 -54.14 -7.34 4.66
C LYS A 144 -53.45 -6.94 5.95
N ALA A 145 -53.32 -5.64 6.19
CA ALA A 145 -52.76 -5.13 7.44
C ALA A 145 -53.61 -5.58 8.64
N VAL A 146 -53.04 -6.40 9.52
CA VAL A 146 -53.69 -6.90 10.74
C VAL A 146 -53.27 -6.14 11.98
N GLU A 147 -52.11 -5.49 11.96
CA GLU A 147 -51.62 -4.66 13.07
C GLU A 147 -50.62 -3.61 12.57
N LYS A 148 -50.87 -2.31 12.84
CA LYS A 148 -50.10 -1.20 12.27
C LYS A 148 -49.19 -0.53 13.29
N ASP A 149 -48.01 -0.10 12.83
CA ASP A 149 -47.06 0.78 13.53
C ASP A 149 -46.69 0.34 14.96
N GLN A 150 -46.48 -0.97 15.14
CA GLN A 150 -46.04 -1.53 16.40
C GLN A 150 -44.59 -1.19 16.67
N LYS A 151 -44.30 -0.74 17.90
CA LYS A 151 -42.92 -0.37 18.26
C LYS A 151 -41.99 -1.57 18.15
N ILE A 152 -40.86 -1.33 17.52
CA ILE A 152 -39.72 -2.23 17.51
C ILE A 152 -38.86 -1.91 18.76
N GLY A 153 -38.22 -2.91 19.37
CA GLY A 153 -37.21 -2.69 20.42
C GLY A 153 -35.79 -2.63 19.82
N GLY A 154 -34.90 -1.76 20.30
CA GLY A 154 -33.57 -1.49 19.68
C GLY A 154 -33.48 -0.09 19.03
N THR A 155 -32.54 0.10 18.10
CA THR A 155 -32.43 1.28 17.21
C THR A 155 -32.24 0.84 15.74
N ALA A 156 -32.59 1.68 14.77
CA ALA A 156 -32.69 1.30 13.34
C ALA A 156 -31.39 1.41 12.56
N ASP A 157 -30.57 2.39 12.93
CA ASP A 157 -29.22 2.65 12.44
C ASP A 157 -28.25 1.48 12.62
N THR A 158 -28.65 0.46 13.38
CA THR A 158 -27.81 -0.65 13.76
C THR A 158 -28.31 -2.01 13.27
N MET A 159 -29.47 -2.13 12.60
CA MET A 159 -29.98 -3.45 12.15
C MET A 159 -29.09 -4.11 11.08
N THR A 160 -28.27 -5.09 11.46
CA THR A 160 -27.28 -5.73 10.58
C THR A 160 -27.70 -7.11 10.07
N MET A 161 -28.75 -7.71 10.64
CA MET A 161 -29.16 -9.07 10.30
C MET A 161 -30.63 -9.34 10.63
N LEU A 162 -31.34 -10.01 9.72
CA LEU A 162 -32.65 -10.63 9.98
C LEU A 162 -32.50 -12.13 10.20
N ARG A 163 -33.28 -12.69 11.13
CA ARG A 163 -33.21 -14.09 11.53
C ARG A 163 -34.60 -14.70 11.72
N LEU A 164 -34.81 -15.86 11.11
CA LEU A 164 -35.85 -16.82 11.51
C LEU A 164 -35.22 -17.85 12.44
N TYR A 165 -35.61 -17.82 13.71
CA TYR A 165 -35.05 -18.66 14.77
C TYR A 165 -36.05 -19.68 15.27
N LEU A 166 -35.60 -20.93 15.45
CA LEU A 166 -36.32 -22.00 16.10
C LEU A 166 -35.62 -22.40 17.41
N SER A 167 -36.35 -22.33 18.50
CA SER A 167 -35.92 -22.76 19.83
C SER A 167 -35.99 -24.28 19.99
N LYS A 168 -35.40 -24.80 21.09
CA LYS A 168 -35.45 -26.22 21.45
C LYS A 168 -36.88 -26.66 21.78
N ALA A 169 -37.62 -27.17 20.80
CA ALA A 169 -39.00 -27.59 20.98
C ALA A 169 -39.37 -28.82 20.12
N GLY A 170 -40.08 -29.78 20.71
CA GLY A 170 -40.75 -30.93 20.08
C GLY A 170 -39.92 -31.85 19.17
N ASP A 171 -39.64 -33.09 19.60
CA ASP A 171 -38.91 -34.08 18.77
C ASP A 171 -39.57 -34.31 17.40
N GLY A 172 -38.82 -34.10 16.32
CA GLY A 172 -39.28 -34.24 14.93
C GLY A 172 -40.34 -33.23 14.49
N ALA A 173 -40.55 -32.15 15.25
CA ALA A 173 -41.40 -31.05 14.83
C ALA A 173 -40.71 -30.24 13.72
N SER A 174 -41.48 -29.65 12.80
CA SER A 174 -40.92 -28.91 11.67
C SER A 174 -41.63 -27.60 11.37
N LEU A 175 -40.88 -26.62 10.88
CA LEU A 175 -41.40 -25.42 10.24
C LEU A 175 -41.06 -25.47 8.74
N LEU A 176 -42.08 -25.33 7.91
CA LEU A 176 -41.95 -25.22 6.46
C LEU A 176 -42.02 -23.74 6.09
N VAL A 177 -41.05 -23.28 5.30
CA VAL A 177 -40.85 -21.87 4.96
C VAL A 177 -40.80 -21.74 3.45
N ASP A 178 -41.67 -20.90 2.91
CA ASP A 178 -41.77 -20.61 1.48
C ASP A 178 -41.98 -19.10 1.26
N ASN A 179 -41.85 -18.61 0.03
CA ASN A 179 -42.00 -17.20 -0.35
C ASN A 179 -41.24 -16.20 0.55
N PHE A 180 -40.10 -16.61 1.10
CA PHE A 180 -39.27 -15.83 2.01
C PHE A 180 -38.53 -14.71 1.25
N ARG A 181 -38.97 -13.46 1.44
CA ARG A 181 -38.55 -12.28 0.67
C ARG A 181 -38.26 -11.09 1.60
N ILE A 182 -37.29 -10.25 1.23
CA ILE A 182 -36.96 -9.02 1.98
C ILE A 182 -36.65 -7.89 1.00
N TYR A 183 -37.55 -6.92 0.86
CA TYR A 183 -37.41 -5.84 -0.12
C TYR A 183 -37.66 -4.44 0.47
N GLU A 184 -37.23 -3.37 -0.17
CA GLU A 184 -37.50 -1.99 0.23
C GLU A 184 -38.90 -1.55 -0.21
N ALA A 185 -39.84 -1.65 0.72
CA ALA A 185 -41.18 -1.12 0.53
C ALA A 185 -41.79 -0.65 1.86
N THR A 186 -42.85 0.15 1.76
CA THR A 186 -43.61 0.64 2.91
C THR A 186 -44.78 -0.28 3.27
N GLU A 187 -45.26 -1.10 2.33
CA GLU A 187 -46.30 -2.11 2.49
C GLU A 187 -46.00 -3.31 1.56
N PRO A 188 -46.48 -4.53 1.86
CA PRO A 188 -46.27 -5.70 1.01
C PRO A 188 -46.92 -5.55 -0.37
N MET A 189 -46.25 -6.05 -1.40
CA MET A 189 -46.68 -5.91 -2.80
C MET A 189 -47.25 -7.22 -3.35
N ASP A 190 -48.27 -7.11 -4.21
CA ASP A 190 -48.92 -8.25 -4.88
C ASP A 190 -48.05 -8.81 -6.02
N ILE A 191 -48.03 -10.13 -6.20
CA ILE A 191 -47.07 -10.85 -7.06
C ILE A 191 -47.50 -10.93 -8.54
N ASP A 192 -48.75 -10.61 -8.88
CA ASP A 192 -49.25 -10.76 -10.24
C ASP A 192 -48.74 -9.65 -11.19
N GLY A 193 -47.56 -9.88 -11.79
CA GLY A 193 -47.18 -9.33 -13.09
C GLY A 193 -46.35 -8.04 -13.12
N LYS A 194 -45.62 -7.70 -12.05
CA LYS A 194 -44.57 -6.66 -12.07
C LYS A 194 -43.25 -7.19 -11.53
N GLU A 195 -42.19 -6.94 -12.27
CA GLU A 195 -40.81 -7.34 -11.97
C GLU A 195 -40.36 -6.72 -10.63
N ILE A 196 -39.96 -7.56 -9.67
CA ILE A 196 -39.34 -7.15 -8.40
C ILE A 196 -37.83 -7.00 -8.66
N LYS A 197 -37.26 -5.79 -8.51
CA LYS A 197 -35.84 -5.52 -8.81
C LYS A 197 -34.92 -5.75 -7.60
N ALA A 198 -34.20 -6.87 -7.59
CA ALA A 198 -33.16 -7.19 -6.60
C ALA A 198 -32.16 -6.03 -6.33
N PRO A 199 -31.64 -5.88 -5.09
CA PRO A 199 -30.59 -4.91 -4.79
C PRO A 199 -29.35 -5.25 -5.60
N THR A 200 -28.91 -4.30 -6.41
CA THR A 200 -27.67 -4.43 -7.17
C THR A 200 -26.49 -3.95 -6.34
N ASN A 201 -25.73 -4.91 -5.81
CA ASN A 201 -24.26 -5.00 -5.74
C ASN A 201 -23.94 -6.19 -4.83
N THR A 202 -23.33 -7.31 -5.26
CA THR A 202 -22.18 -7.48 -6.15
C THR A 202 -22.14 -8.93 -6.70
N PHE A 203 -21.81 -9.03 -8.00
CA PHE A 203 -21.02 -10.09 -8.67
C PHE A 203 -21.34 -11.59 -8.47
N ASN A 204 -21.78 -12.27 -9.55
CA ASN A 204 -21.33 -13.64 -9.87
C ASN A 204 -21.47 -14.00 -11.37
N PRO A 205 -20.45 -13.77 -12.23
CA PRO A 205 -20.33 -14.42 -13.53
C PRO A 205 -19.80 -15.84 -13.31
N GLY A 206 -20.68 -16.83 -13.20
CA GLY A 206 -20.28 -18.17 -12.78
C GLY A 206 -21.18 -19.33 -13.15
N GLY A 207 -21.97 -19.25 -14.23
CA GLY A 207 -22.53 -20.46 -14.85
C GLY A 207 -21.52 -21.04 -15.83
N SER A 208 -20.62 -21.91 -15.36
CA SER A 208 -19.74 -22.72 -16.22
C SER A 208 -20.58 -23.70 -17.05
N ALA A 209 -20.99 -23.31 -18.25
CA ALA A 209 -21.38 -24.23 -19.30
C ALA A 209 -20.16 -24.51 -20.20
N THR A 210 -19.92 -25.78 -20.51
CA THR A 210 -18.87 -26.17 -21.46
C THR A 210 -19.39 -25.99 -22.89
N ALA A 211 -18.69 -25.20 -23.71
CA ALA A 211 -18.95 -25.13 -25.14
C ALA A 211 -18.83 -26.50 -25.80
N ASN A 212 -19.57 -26.71 -26.90
CA ASN A 212 -19.35 -27.88 -27.73
C ASN A 212 -17.92 -27.85 -28.30
N PRO A 213 -17.18 -28.97 -28.26
CA PRO A 213 -15.80 -28.98 -28.73
C PRO A 213 -15.75 -28.76 -30.23
N SER A 214 -15.03 -27.72 -30.65
CA SER A 214 -14.75 -27.47 -32.05
C SER A 214 -14.05 -28.67 -32.71
N SER A 215 -14.40 -28.97 -33.95
CA SER A 215 -13.89 -30.15 -34.66
C SER A 215 -13.10 -29.79 -35.92
N GLY A 216 -12.11 -30.62 -36.28
CA GLY A 216 -11.27 -30.41 -37.47
C GLY A 216 -10.06 -29.49 -37.26
N PRO A 217 -9.22 -29.30 -38.30
CA PRO A 217 -8.02 -28.49 -38.22
C PRO A 217 -8.33 -27.00 -38.05
N ILE A 218 -7.52 -26.30 -37.25
CA ILE A 218 -7.59 -24.84 -37.07
C ILE A 218 -7.21 -24.19 -38.42
N PRO A 219 -7.99 -23.22 -38.93
CA PRO A 219 -7.67 -22.53 -40.18
C PRO A 219 -6.44 -21.64 -39.99
N ASP A 220 -5.58 -21.61 -41.01
CA ASP A 220 -4.49 -20.63 -41.11
C ASP A 220 -5.08 -19.33 -41.68
N VAL A 221 -5.04 -18.25 -40.90
CA VAL A 221 -5.72 -16.97 -41.19
C VAL A 221 -4.76 -15.80 -40.95
N GLU A 222 -5.04 -14.66 -41.55
CA GLU A 222 -4.34 -13.39 -41.29
C GLU A 222 -5.29 -12.43 -40.54
N ASP A 223 -4.72 -11.43 -39.87
CA ASP A 223 -5.44 -10.36 -39.18
C ASP A 223 -6.48 -9.69 -40.10
N MET A 224 -7.63 -9.31 -39.54
CA MET A 224 -8.81 -8.91 -40.30
C MET A 224 -9.50 -7.68 -39.71
N THR A 225 -9.77 -6.68 -40.54
CA THR A 225 -10.68 -5.57 -40.19
C THR A 225 -12.15 -6.01 -40.35
N VAL A 226 -12.88 -6.01 -39.25
CA VAL A 226 -14.31 -6.36 -39.15
C VAL A 226 -15.22 -5.17 -39.46
N PHE A 227 -14.78 -3.97 -39.09
CA PHE A 227 -15.50 -2.73 -39.37
C PHE A 227 -14.50 -1.63 -39.69
N ASP A 228 -14.61 -1.01 -40.86
CA ASP A 228 -13.76 0.11 -41.27
C ASP A 228 -14.58 1.40 -41.27
N VAL A 229 -14.22 2.32 -40.37
CA VAL A 229 -14.91 3.61 -40.25
C VAL A 229 -14.57 4.59 -41.38
N ASP A 230 -13.54 4.31 -42.20
CA ASP A 230 -13.29 5.11 -43.40
C ASP A 230 -14.38 4.93 -44.47
N ASP A 231 -15.13 3.82 -44.43
CA ASP A 231 -16.30 3.58 -45.27
C ASP A 231 -17.56 4.19 -44.63
N LYS A 232 -17.84 5.43 -45.02
CA LYS A 232 -19.05 6.15 -44.62
C LYS A 232 -20.34 5.35 -44.86
N ALA A 233 -20.44 4.57 -45.94
CA ALA A 233 -21.65 3.81 -46.23
C ALA A 233 -21.81 2.64 -45.24
N ALA A 234 -20.71 2.05 -44.76
CA ALA A 234 -20.72 1.00 -43.74
C ALA A 234 -21.14 1.52 -42.36
N ILE A 235 -20.80 2.76 -42.01
CA ILE A 235 -21.29 3.46 -40.79
C ILE A 235 -22.80 3.69 -40.88
N GLU A 236 -23.26 4.34 -41.96
CA GLU A 236 -24.66 4.73 -42.11
C GLU A 236 -25.60 3.52 -42.24
N ALA A 237 -25.15 2.42 -42.87
CA ALA A 237 -25.91 1.17 -42.96
C ALA A 237 -26.23 0.54 -41.58
N ARG A 238 -25.46 0.89 -40.54
CA ARG A 238 -25.68 0.43 -39.15
C ARG A 238 -26.54 1.39 -38.32
N GLY A 239 -27.03 2.47 -38.93
CA GLY A 239 -27.82 3.50 -38.25
C GLY A 239 -26.98 4.45 -37.41
N LEU A 240 -25.67 4.53 -37.67
CA LEU A 240 -24.72 5.42 -37.00
C LEU A 240 -24.45 6.66 -37.85
N VAL A 241 -23.90 7.71 -37.23
CA VAL A 241 -23.52 8.94 -37.93
C VAL A 241 -22.01 8.95 -38.18
N ALA A 242 -21.59 9.20 -39.42
CA ALA A 242 -20.18 9.33 -39.76
C ALA A 242 -19.66 10.72 -39.37
N ASP A 243 -19.06 10.81 -38.19
CA ASP A 243 -18.53 12.05 -37.63
C ASP A 243 -17.08 12.27 -38.06
N LYS A 244 -16.78 13.49 -38.51
CA LYS A 244 -15.40 13.88 -38.90
C LYS A 244 -14.65 14.58 -37.77
N LYS A 245 -15.36 15.12 -36.79
CA LYS A 245 -14.78 16.00 -35.78
C LYS A 245 -13.98 15.19 -34.77
N ASN A 246 -14.54 14.09 -34.32
CA ASN A 246 -13.97 13.21 -33.31
C ASN A 246 -13.47 11.93 -34.00
N ALA A 247 -12.82 12.01 -35.16
CA ALA A 247 -12.21 10.85 -35.81
C ALA A 247 -10.92 10.44 -35.08
N TYR A 248 -10.64 9.15 -35.00
CA TYR A 248 -9.38 8.64 -34.44
C TYR A 248 -8.21 9.02 -35.35
N GLU A 249 -7.01 9.15 -34.78
CA GLU A 249 -5.84 9.60 -35.55
C GLU A 249 -5.58 8.67 -36.76
N GLY A 250 -5.49 9.27 -37.95
CA GLY A 250 -5.28 8.53 -39.20
C GLY A 250 -6.57 8.02 -39.88
N LYS A 251 -7.74 8.19 -39.28
CA LYS A 251 -9.05 7.80 -39.85
C LYS A 251 -9.81 9.00 -40.40
N LYS A 252 -10.69 8.77 -41.39
CA LYS A 252 -11.52 9.80 -42.04
C LYS A 252 -12.78 10.14 -41.26
N TYR A 253 -13.31 9.18 -40.50
CA TYR A 253 -14.53 9.32 -39.70
C TYR A 253 -14.39 8.53 -38.39
N ALA A 254 -15.22 8.87 -37.40
CA ALA A 254 -15.65 7.96 -36.34
C ALA A 254 -17.15 7.67 -36.49
N ALA A 255 -17.58 6.51 -35.99
CA ALA A 255 -18.98 6.14 -35.97
C ALA A 255 -19.63 6.64 -34.66
N GLU A 256 -20.33 7.77 -34.74
CA GLU A 256 -21.10 8.34 -33.63
C GLU A 256 -22.33 7.48 -33.34
N TRP A 257 -22.41 7.05 -32.08
CA TRP A 257 -23.36 6.07 -31.57
C TRP A 257 -24.07 6.58 -30.31
N THR A 258 -25.29 7.08 -30.48
CA THR A 258 -26.19 7.44 -29.37
C THR A 258 -27.04 6.24 -28.96
N PHE A 259 -27.04 5.89 -27.67
CA PHE A 259 -27.65 4.65 -27.18
C PHE A 259 -29.16 4.60 -27.39
N SER A 260 -29.87 5.71 -27.18
CA SER A 260 -31.32 5.83 -27.38
C SER A 260 -31.76 5.66 -28.84
N LYS A 261 -30.83 5.82 -29.80
CA LYS A 261 -31.09 5.59 -31.23
C LYS A 261 -30.82 4.15 -31.62
N LYS A 262 -29.88 3.49 -30.96
CA LYS A 262 -29.45 2.13 -31.27
C LYS A 262 -28.79 1.49 -30.05
N GLU A 263 -29.39 0.43 -29.50
CA GLU A 263 -28.86 -0.22 -28.28
C GLU A 263 -27.84 -1.32 -28.57
N ALA A 264 -27.75 -1.79 -29.81
CA ALA A 264 -26.87 -2.88 -30.22
C ALA A 264 -26.33 -2.69 -31.64
N LEU A 265 -25.05 -3.00 -31.83
CA LEU A 265 -24.35 -3.00 -33.11
C LEU A 265 -23.91 -4.41 -33.46
N GLY A 266 -24.26 -4.86 -34.67
CA GLY A 266 -23.88 -6.18 -35.19
C GLY A 266 -22.84 -6.09 -36.31
N PHE A 267 -21.93 -7.05 -36.33
CA PHE A 267 -20.82 -7.14 -37.26
C PHE A 267 -20.68 -8.56 -37.82
N GLU A 268 -20.44 -8.64 -39.12
CA GLU A 268 -20.11 -9.91 -39.78
C GLU A 268 -18.66 -10.27 -39.44
N VAL A 269 -18.45 -11.52 -39.02
CA VAL A 269 -17.13 -12.07 -38.69
C VAL A 269 -16.98 -13.44 -39.35
N PRO A 270 -15.74 -13.95 -39.51
CA PRO A 270 -15.53 -15.30 -40.01
C PRO A 270 -16.31 -16.35 -39.23
N LYS A 271 -16.79 -17.38 -39.94
CA LYS A 271 -17.51 -18.49 -39.33
C LYS A 271 -16.62 -19.30 -38.39
N ASP A 272 -15.36 -19.47 -38.76
CA ASP A 272 -14.36 -20.17 -37.95
C ASP A 272 -13.33 -19.17 -37.41
N MET A 273 -13.46 -18.88 -36.12
CA MET A 273 -12.67 -17.91 -35.38
C MET A 273 -11.44 -18.54 -34.70
N ARG A 274 -11.21 -19.85 -34.83
CA ARG A 274 -10.14 -20.55 -34.10
C ARG A 274 -8.72 -20.12 -34.47
N GLY A 275 -8.55 -19.53 -35.66
CA GLY A 275 -7.29 -18.95 -36.11
C GLY A 275 -7.00 -17.56 -35.52
N TYR A 276 -8.02 -16.91 -34.95
CA TYR A 276 -7.90 -15.61 -34.27
C TYR A 276 -7.78 -15.78 -32.76
N LYS A 277 -7.15 -14.79 -32.12
CA LYS A 277 -6.86 -14.77 -30.68
C LYS A 277 -7.48 -13.58 -29.98
N THR A 278 -7.62 -12.45 -30.66
CA THR A 278 -8.04 -11.18 -30.04
C THR A 278 -9.04 -10.45 -30.93
N ILE A 279 -9.96 -9.71 -30.30
CA ILE A 279 -10.79 -8.67 -30.95
C ILE A 279 -10.51 -7.31 -30.30
N SER A 280 -10.33 -6.27 -31.11
CA SER A 280 -10.06 -4.91 -30.62
C SER A 280 -10.83 -3.83 -31.37
N PHE A 281 -11.07 -2.69 -30.72
CA PHE A 281 -11.63 -1.47 -31.32
C PHE A 281 -11.33 -0.24 -30.48
N ASN A 282 -11.19 0.94 -31.10
CA ASN A 282 -11.10 2.20 -30.34
C ASN A 282 -12.48 2.81 -30.10
N VAL A 283 -12.67 3.43 -28.94
CA VAL A 283 -13.88 4.14 -28.55
C VAL A 283 -13.54 5.45 -27.85
N TYR A 284 -14.30 6.51 -28.14
CA TYR A 284 -14.21 7.80 -27.47
C TYR A 284 -15.54 8.12 -26.78
N ALA A 285 -15.44 8.53 -25.52
CA ALA A 285 -16.53 9.10 -24.74
C ALA A 285 -16.19 10.56 -24.38
N PRO A 286 -17.14 11.51 -24.50
CA PRO A 286 -16.96 12.88 -24.03
C PRO A 286 -16.69 12.96 -22.51
N GLU A 287 -16.05 14.04 -22.06
CA GLU A 287 -15.75 14.27 -20.65
C GLU A 287 -16.99 14.20 -19.76
N GLY A 288 -16.92 13.42 -18.67
CA GLY A 288 -18.05 13.19 -17.74
C GLY A 288 -19.06 12.13 -18.21
N VAL A 289 -18.89 11.55 -19.39
CA VAL A 289 -19.72 10.43 -19.89
C VAL A 289 -19.07 9.12 -19.50
N SER A 290 -19.77 8.30 -18.72
CA SER A 290 -19.37 6.90 -18.47
C SER A 290 -20.42 5.97 -19.04
N ALA A 291 -19.94 4.87 -19.62
CA ALA A 291 -20.78 3.83 -20.18
C ALA A 291 -20.15 2.48 -19.93
N THR A 292 -20.96 1.44 -20.05
CA THR A 292 -20.50 0.06 -19.97
C THR A 292 -21.05 -0.72 -21.16
N LEU A 293 -20.21 -1.49 -21.84
CA LEU A 293 -20.57 -2.27 -23.02
C LEU A 293 -20.58 -3.77 -22.73
N LEU A 294 -21.36 -4.51 -23.52
CA LEU A 294 -21.39 -5.96 -23.53
C LEU A 294 -20.98 -6.45 -24.91
N LEU A 295 -20.00 -7.36 -24.96
CA LEU A 295 -19.46 -7.92 -26.20
C LEU A 295 -19.90 -9.38 -26.35
N ARG A 296 -20.37 -9.76 -27.54
CA ARG A 296 -20.94 -11.08 -27.78
C ARG A 296 -20.55 -11.67 -29.14
N PHE A 297 -20.10 -12.92 -29.14
CA PHE A 297 -19.98 -13.75 -30.35
C PHE A 297 -21.09 -14.79 -30.39
N MET A 298 -21.93 -14.71 -31.41
CA MET A 298 -23.08 -15.57 -31.61
C MET A 298 -22.68 -16.93 -32.16
N SER A 299 -23.09 -18.02 -31.52
CA SER A 299 -22.83 -19.40 -31.93
C SER A 299 -24.03 -20.30 -31.65
N ASN A 300 -25.20 -19.87 -32.13
CA ASN A 300 -26.48 -20.50 -31.87
C ASN A 300 -26.50 -21.98 -32.29
N ASP A 301 -26.82 -22.85 -31.35
CA ASP A 301 -27.16 -24.24 -31.63
C ASP A 301 -28.67 -24.31 -31.87
N ALA A 302 -29.07 -24.69 -33.09
CA ALA A 302 -30.49 -24.85 -33.42
C ALA A 302 -31.19 -25.94 -32.59
N ALA A 303 -30.43 -26.78 -31.87
CA ALA A 303 -30.94 -27.77 -30.94
C ALA A 303 -31.29 -27.20 -29.55
N THR A 304 -30.89 -25.98 -29.21
CA THR A 304 -31.17 -25.35 -27.92
C THR A 304 -32.29 -24.31 -28.05
N GLU A 305 -33.05 -24.11 -26.98
CA GLU A 305 -34.12 -23.11 -26.97
C GLU A 305 -33.55 -21.74 -26.62
N GLY A 306 -33.19 -20.96 -27.63
CA GLY A 306 -32.78 -19.56 -27.51
C GLY A 306 -31.37 -19.34 -28.02
N ASP A 307 -30.74 -18.32 -27.50
CA ASP A 307 -29.56 -17.72 -28.11
C ASP A 307 -28.29 -18.27 -27.41
N ASP A 308 -27.37 -18.92 -28.14
CA ASP A 308 -26.09 -19.45 -27.62
C ASP A 308 -24.90 -18.64 -28.13
N TYR A 309 -23.95 -18.38 -27.24
CA TYR A 309 -22.93 -17.39 -27.52
C TYR A 309 -21.78 -17.41 -26.54
N TYR A 310 -20.69 -16.76 -26.93
CA TYR A 310 -19.60 -16.38 -26.04
C TYR A 310 -19.75 -14.90 -25.69
N MET A 311 -19.57 -14.51 -24.43
CA MET A 311 -19.72 -13.12 -24.02
C MET A 311 -18.66 -12.64 -23.03
N VAL A 312 -18.45 -11.32 -23.03
CA VAL A 312 -17.85 -10.55 -21.95
C VAL A 312 -18.81 -9.43 -21.57
N MET A 313 -19.06 -9.27 -20.28
CA MET A 313 -19.90 -8.19 -19.73
C MET A 313 -19.03 -7.14 -19.06
N ASN A 314 -19.65 -6.00 -18.77
CA ASN A 314 -19.06 -4.92 -17.99
C ASN A 314 -17.80 -4.31 -18.60
N VAL A 315 -17.75 -4.17 -19.93
CA VAL A 315 -16.61 -3.52 -20.60
C VAL A 315 -16.71 -2.01 -20.40
N PRO A 316 -15.89 -1.39 -19.55
CA PRO A 316 -16.05 0.01 -19.19
C PRO A 316 -15.60 0.93 -20.33
N VAL A 317 -16.32 2.04 -20.51
CA VAL A 317 -15.93 3.17 -21.35
C VAL A 317 -16.06 4.43 -20.50
N ASN A 318 -14.93 5.11 -20.29
CA ASN A 318 -14.90 6.31 -19.44
C ASN A 318 -14.62 7.55 -20.27
N GLY A 319 -15.18 8.70 -19.87
CA GLY A 319 -15.12 9.97 -20.56
C GLY A 319 -13.76 10.68 -20.48
N GLU A 320 -12.69 10.04 -20.95
CA GLU A 320 -11.31 10.55 -20.86
C GLU A 320 -10.53 10.27 -22.15
N GLY A 321 -11.01 10.79 -23.28
CA GLY A 321 -10.30 10.65 -24.56
C GLY A 321 -10.53 9.29 -25.25
N TRP A 322 -9.75 9.03 -26.29
CA TRP A 322 -9.85 7.79 -27.08
C TRP A 322 -9.23 6.63 -26.29
N GLN A 323 -9.93 5.51 -26.27
CA GLN A 323 -9.58 4.30 -25.55
C GLN A 323 -9.54 3.12 -26.52
N THR A 324 -8.50 2.29 -26.44
CA THR A 324 -8.46 1.00 -27.16
C THR A 324 -9.04 -0.07 -26.26
N ILE A 325 -10.11 -0.72 -26.72
CA ILE A 325 -10.70 -1.90 -26.07
C ILE A 325 -10.18 -3.13 -26.82
N SER A 326 -9.46 -4.02 -26.15
CA SER A 326 -8.91 -5.26 -26.72
C SER A 326 -9.19 -6.44 -25.78
N TYR A 327 -9.74 -7.53 -26.30
CA TYR A 327 -10.06 -8.73 -25.52
C TYR A 327 -9.59 -10.00 -26.23
N SER A 328 -8.86 -10.85 -25.50
CA SER A 328 -8.59 -12.22 -25.93
C SER A 328 -9.90 -13.00 -26.01
N LEU A 329 -10.10 -13.74 -27.10
CA LEU A 329 -11.27 -14.60 -27.30
C LEU A 329 -11.41 -15.66 -26.19
N SER A 330 -10.30 -16.05 -25.56
CA SER A 330 -10.29 -16.94 -24.40
C SER A 330 -11.02 -16.38 -23.16
N LYS A 331 -11.15 -15.06 -23.04
CA LYS A 331 -11.86 -14.40 -21.94
C LYS A 331 -13.38 -14.46 -22.10
N PHE A 332 -13.88 -14.65 -23.32
CA PHE A 332 -15.32 -14.75 -23.56
C PHE A 332 -15.84 -16.06 -22.97
N LYS A 333 -16.79 -15.94 -22.04
CA LYS A 333 -17.41 -17.09 -21.39
C LYS A 333 -18.53 -17.61 -22.25
N ALA A 334 -18.56 -18.92 -22.43
CA ALA A 334 -19.70 -19.60 -23.04
C ALA A 334 -20.92 -19.34 -22.16
N ASN A 335 -21.94 -18.77 -22.76
CA ASN A 335 -23.26 -18.68 -22.18
C ASN A 335 -24.14 -19.69 -22.91
N ARG A 336 -24.72 -20.63 -22.15
CA ARG A 336 -25.49 -21.78 -22.66
C ARG A 336 -24.62 -22.77 -23.43
N GLN A 337 -25.02 -23.29 -24.60
CA GLN A 337 -24.28 -24.33 -25.32
C GLN A 337 -23.87 -23.89 -26.72
N PRO A 338 -22.94 -22.92 -26.86
CA PRO A 338 -22.47 -22.51 -28.16
C PRO A 338 -21.82 -23.69 -28.90
N LEU A 339 -22.04 -23.75 -30.22
CA LEU A 339 -21.59 -24.83 -31.10
C LEU A 339 -20.06 -24.97 -31.20
N GLY A 340 -19.32 -23.92 -30.85
CA GLY A 340 -17.87 -23.87 -30.93
C GLY A 340 -17.38 -22.61 -31.65
N TRP A 341 -16.10 -22.26 -31.46
CA TRP A 341 -15.46 -21.13 -32.16
C TRP A 341 -15.34 -21.36 -33.68
N ASP A 342 -15.61 -22.56 -34.17
CA ASP A 342 -15.73 -22.94 -35.60
C ASP A 342 -17.13 -22.70 -36.19
N GLN A 343 -18.07 -22.26 -35.37
CA GLN A 343 -19.47 -22.00 -35.73
C GLN A 343 -19.94 -20.64 -35.18
N ILE A 344 -19.20 -19.58 -35.46
CA ILE A 344 -19.60 -18.20 -35.14
C ILE A 344 -20.46 -17.63 -36.29
N THR A 345 -21.47 -16.84 -35.95
CA THR A 345 -22.41 -16.26 -36.92
C THR A 345 -22.29 -14.74 -37.03
N ARG A 346 -22.02 -14.05 -35.93
CA ARG A 346 -21.79 -12.58 -35.89
C ARG A 346 -21.19 -12.16 -34.56
N PHE A 347 -20.58 -10.97 -34.57
CA PHE A 347 -20.14 -10.27 -33.37
C PHE A 347 -21.11 -9.12 -33.06
N GLU A 348 -21.39 -8.87 -31.79
CA GLU A 348 -22.31 -7.83 -31.35
C GLU A 348 -21.76 -7.03 -30.17
N ILE A 349 -21.98 -5.72 -30.18
CA ILE A 349 -21.71 -4.78 -29.08
C ILE A 349 -23.04 -4.21 -28.59
N PHE A 350 -23.33 -4.35 -27.31
CA PHE A 350 -24.55 -3.86 -26.68
C PHE A 350 -24.26 -2.77 -25.65
N THR A 351 -25.20 -1.84 -25.50
CA THR A 351 -25.16 -0.75 -24.50
C THR A 351 -26.08 -1.03 -23.32
N THR A 352 -26.85 -2.11 -23.39
CA THR A 352 -27.80 -2.53 -22.36
C THR A 352 -27.83 -4.06 -22.29
N GLY A 353 -28.24 -4.60 -21.15
CA GLY A 353 -28.36 -6.05 -20.94
C GLY A 353 -27.90 -6.47 -19.54
N TRP A 354 -28.49 -7.52 -18.99
CA TRP A 354 -28.04 -8.20 -17.75
C TRP A 354 -27.74 -7.27 -16.56
N GLY A 355 -28.63 -6.29 -16.32
CA GLY A 355 -28.50 -5.35 -15.19
C GLY A 355 -27.60 -4.15 -15.45
N MET A 356 -27.05 -4.00 -16.66
CA MET A 356 -26.31 -2.80 -17.06
C MET A 356 -27.28 -1.64 -17.29
N THR A 357 -27.00 -0.51 -16.64
CA THR A 357 -27.75 0.75 -16.81
C THR A 357 -26.81 1.83 -17.31
N ASN A 358 -26.86 2.10 -18.61
CA ASN A 358 -26.29 3.32 -19.19
C ASN A 358 -27.36 4.39 -19.31
N ASP A 359 -26.95 5.67 -19.23
CA ASP A 359 -27.84 6.77 -19.60
C ASP A 359 -28.21 6.61 -21.09
N PRO A 360 -29.51 6.51 -21.45
CA PRO A 360 -29.95 6.30 -22.82
C PRO A 360 -29.50 7.42 -23.77
N ASP A 361 -29.24 8.64 -23.29
CA ASP A 361 -28.79 9.74 -24.14
C ASP A 361 -27.26 9.81 -24.31
N THR A 362 -26.54 8.85 -23.74
CA THR A 362 -25.09 8.68 -23.93
C THR A 362 -24.75 8.53 -25.41
N THR A 363 -23.72 9.25 -25.85
CA THR A 363 -23.16 9.13 -27.20
C THR A 363 -21.68 8.78 -27.13
N LEU A 364 -21.32 7.67 -27.77
CA LEU A 364 -19.94 7.22 -27.96
C LEU A 364 -19.51 7.37 -29.42
N TYR A 365 -18.21 7.36 -29.69
CA TYR A 365 -17.65 7.41 -31.03
C TYR A 365 -16.73 6.21 -31.23
N LEU A 366 -17.04 5.33 -32.17
CA LEU A 366 -16.26 4.11 -32.44
C LEU A 366 -15.29 4.31 -33.60
N ASP A 367 -14.14 3.66 -33.52
CA ASP A 367 -13.23 3.43 -34.64
C ASP A 367 -13.36 1.97 -35.14
N SER A 368 -12.42 1.55 -35.99
CA SER A 368 -12.36 0.29 -36.68
C SER A 368 -12.30 -0.87 -35.68
N ILE A 369 -13.01 -1.94 -35.99
CA ILE A 369 -12.99 -3.19 -35.22
C ILE A 369 -12.09 -4.17 -35.96
N GLU A 370 -11.16 -4.81 -35.25
CA GLU A 370 -10.13 -5.68 -35.82
C GLU A 370 -10.05 -7.02 -35.07
N LEU A 371 -9.66 -8.07 -35.81
CA LEU A 371 -9.35 -9.41 -35.29
C LEU A 371 -7.88 -9.71 -35.55
N SER A 372 -7.17 -10.18 -34.54
CA SER A 372 -5.76 -10.53 -34.65
C SER A 372 -5.48 -12.00 -34.34
N THR A 373 -4.44 -12.54 -34.98
CA THR A 373 -3.95 -13.92 -34.87
C THR A 373 -2.99 -14.13 -33.70
N VAL A 374 -2.55 -13.06 -33.04
CA VAL A 374 -1.66 -13.10 -31.87
C VAL A 374 -2.43 -12.85 -30.57
N ASP A 375 -2.07 -13.57 -29.50
CA ASP A 375 -2.55 -13.27 -28.15
C ASP A 375 -1.84 -11.98 -27.68
N GLU A 376 -2.47 -10.85 -27.93
CA GLU A 376 -2.11 -9.60 -27.25
C GLU A 376 -2.55 -9.74 -25.79
N THR A 377 -1.60 -9.89 -24.86
CA THR A 377 -1.86 -9.70 -23.42
C THR A 377 -2.47 -8.32 -23.23
N GLU A 378 -3.44 -8.17 -22.32
CA GLU A 378 -4.07 -6.88 -21.97
C GLU A 378 -3.04 -5.74 -21.96
N VAL A 379 -2.94 -5.02 -23.07
CA VAL A 379 -2.51 -3.64 -23.08
C VAL A 379 -3.82 -2.88 -22.93
N THR A 380 -4.28 -2.77 -21.70
CA THR A 380 -4.81 -1.46 -21.33
C THR A 380 -3.61 -0.53 -21.42
N PRO A 381 -3.57 0.48 -22.31
CA PRO A 381 -2.87 1.68 -21.91
C PRO A 381 -3.42 2.00 -20.52
N ALA A 382 -2.55 2.25 -19.55
CA ALA A 382 -3.00 2.88 -18.31
C ALA A 382 -3.99 3.99 -18.71
N PRO A 383 -5.12 4.16 -18.02
CA PRO A 383 -5.93 5.36 -18.21
C PRO A 383 -4.93 6.52 -18.26
N PRO A 384 -5.00 7.46 -19.22
CA PRO A 384 -4.33 8.74 -18.97
C PRO A 384 -4.83 9.14 -17.60
N THR A 385 -3.94 9.16 -16.61
CA THR A 385 -4.30 9.44 -15.22
C THR A 385 -5.25 10.62 -15.29
N PRO A 386 -6.52 10.54 -14.80
CA PRO A 386 -7.36 11.72 -14.73
C PRO A 386 -6.47 12.77 -14.11
N THR A 387 -6.13 13.81 -14.87
CA THR A 387 -5.38 14.89 -14.29
C THR A 387 -6.34 15.44 -13.26
N PRO A 388 -6.05 15.25 -11.98
CA PRO A 388 -7.06 15.52 -11.00
C PRO A 388 -7.33 17.00 -11.05
N THR A 389 -8.61 17.37 -11.15
CA THR A 389 -8.98 18.74 -10.90
C THR A 389 -8.48 19.06 -9.48
N PRO A 390 -7.54 20.00 -9.30
CA PRO A 390 -7.03 20.33 -7.98
C PRO A 390 -8.21 20.61 -7.03
N VAL A 391 -8.17 20.16 -5.78
CA VAL A 391 -9.32 20.23 -4.85
C VAL A 391 -9.91 21.65 -4.78
N LEU A 392 -9.08 22.69 -4.86
CA LEU A 392 -9.53 24.10 -4.89
C LEU A 392 -10.32 24.48 -6.15
N ASP A 393 -10.12 23.80 -7.28
CA ASP A 393 -10.89 24.04 -8.49
C ASP A 393 -12.36 23.66 -8.33
N THR A 394 -12.68 22.76 -7.39
CA THR A 394 -14.07 22.42 -7.01
C THR A 394 -14.73 23.48 -6.12
N PHE A 395 -13.97 24.52 -5.77
CA PHE A 395 -14.36 25.67 -4.93
C PHE A 395 -14.08 27.02 -5.60
N LYS A 396 -14.02 27.04 -6.94
CA LYS A 396 -13.88 28.28 -7.72
C LYS A 396 -14.96 29.29 -7.35
N GLU A 397 -14.55 30.56 -7.29
CA GLU A 397 -15.40 31.68 -6.88
C GLU A 397 -15.95 31.59 -5.43
N GLY A 398 -15.54 30.60 -4.64
CA GLY A 398 -15.93 30.44 -3.25
C GLY A 398 -15.17 31.34 -2.28
N VAL A 399 -15.71 31.50 -1.08
CA VAL A 399 -15.06 32.20 0.05
C VAL A 399 -14.98 31.27 1.25
N ALA A 400 -13.78 31.05 1.78
CA ALA A 400 -13.56 30.27 3.00
C ALA A 400 -13.07 31.14 4.14
N LEU A 401 -13.62 30.91 5.33
CA LEU A 401 -13.31 31.61 6.58
C LEU A 401 -13.17 30.59 7.71
N LEU A 402 -12.45 30.98 8.76
CA LEU A 402 -12.32 30.19 9.97
C LEU A 402 -12.54 31.09 11.19
N VAL A 403 -13.40 30.66 12.11
CA VAL A 403 -13.68 31.39 13.36
C VAL A 403 -12.37 31.64 14.11
N ASP A 404 -12.22 32.86 14.64
CA ASP A 404 -11.05 33.33 15.38
C ASP A 404 -9.72 33.27 14.59
N ASN A 405 -9.78 33.23 13.26
CA ASN A 405 -8.60 33.23 12.39
C ASN A 405 -8.62 34.42 11.41
N SER A 406 -7.45 35.05 11.22
CA SER A 406 -7.29 36.20 10.31
C SER A 406 -7.07 35.82 8.85
N ASN A 407 -6.73 34.56 8.56
CA ASN A 407 -6.63 34.04 7.21
C ASN A 407 -8.01 33.79 6.62
N ALA A 408 -8.13 34.04 5.32
CA ALA A 408 -9.29 33.73 4.51
C ALA A 408 -8.85 33.21 3.14
N TYR A 409 -9.75 32.54 2.41
CA TYR A 409 -9.56 32.22 1.00
C TYR A 409 -10.68 32.90 0.22
N ALA A 410 -10.33 33.76 -0.73
CA ALA A 410 -11.28 34.48 -1.56
C ALA A 410 -10.60 34.89 -2.86
N LYS A 411 -11.38 35.00 -3.95
CA LYS A 411 -10.84 35.29 -5.30
C LYS A 411 -9.66 34.36 -5.66
N GLU A 412 -9.84 33.09 -5.32
CA GLU A 412 -8.91 32.00 -5.61
C GLU A 412 -7.52 32.11 -4.95
N THR A 413 -7.35 32.99 -3.97
CA THR A 413 -6.09 33.17 -3.23
C THR A 413 -6.30 33.13 -1.73
N LEU A 414 -5.28 32.66 -0.99
CA LEU A 414 -5.18 32.96 0.43
C LEU A 414 -5.00 34.47 0.61
N THR A 415 -5.75 35.02 1.54
CA THR A 415 -5.77 36.45 1.86
C THR A 415 -6.01 36.63 3.36
N LYS A 416 -6.15 37.88 3.80
CA LYS A 416 -6.58 38.24 5.14
C LYS A 416 -8.03 38.72 5.13
N VAL A 417 -8.74 38.40 6.20
CA VAL A 417 -10.10 38.91 6.47
C VAL A 417 -10.11 40.44 6.51
N ASP A 418 -9.05 41.04 7.05
CA ASP A 418 -8.75 42.46 6.94
C ASP A 418 -7.23 42.63 6.77
N ALA A 419 -6.82 43.31 5.70
CA ALA A 419 -5.41 43.47 5.37
C ALA A 419 -4.67 44.46 6.29
N ASP A 420 -5.40 45.38 6.93
CA ASP A 420 -4.84 46.44 7.77
C ASP A 420 -4.88 46.07 9.27
N ASN A 421 -5.70 45.08 9.66
CA ASN A 421 -5.86 44.68 11.06
C ASN A 421 -6.15 43.17 11.22
N THR A 422 -5.14 42.40 11.62
CA THR A 422 -5.26 40.95 11.83
C THR A 422 -6.11 40.54 13.03
N GLU A 423 -6.50 41.46 13.91
CA GLU A 423 -7.43 41.20 15.01
C GLU A 423 -8.88 41.10 14.53
N VAL A 424 -9.17 41.52 13.29
CA VAL A 424 -10.50 41.39 12.69
C VAL A 424 -10.65 39.96 12.14
N THR A 425 -11.43 39.14 12.83
CA THR A 425 -11.71 37.74 12.49
C THR A 425 -13.23 37.47 12.51
N PRO A 426 -13.71 36.38 11.89
CA PRO A 426 -15.06 35.87 12.16
C PRO A 426 -15.18 35.48 13.64
N VAL A 427 -16.24 35.95 14.31
CA VAL A 427 -16.44 35.72 15.75
C VAL A 427 -17.84 35.20 16.03
N ILE A 428 -18.01 34.46 17.12
CA ILE A 428 -19.33 33.99 17.56
C ILE A 428 -19.84 34.93 18.66
N VAL A 429 -20.99 35.57 18.42
CA VAL A 429 -21.69 36.41 19.39
C VAL A 429 -23.15 35.95 19.46
N GLY A 430 -23.61 35.55 20.64
CA GLY A 430 -25.00 35.11 20.84
C GLY A 430 -25.39 33.92 19.96
N ASP A 431 -24.54 32.89 19.88
CA ASP A 431 -24.72 31.71 19.03
C ASP A 431 -24.86 32.02 17.52
N ARG A 432 -24.33 33.16 17.08
CA ARG A 432 -24.27 33.56 15.67
C ARG A 432 -22.86 33.96 15.28
N THR A 433 -22.43 33.51 14.11
CA THR A 433 -21.17 33.95 13.52
C THR A 433 -21.36 35.32 12.87
N LEU A 434 -20.57 36.29 13.32
CA LEU A 434 -20.48 37.62 12.76
C LEU A 434 -19.23 37.73 11.87
N VAL A 435 -19.37 38.40 10.72
CA VAL A 435 -18.30 38.59 9.73
C VAL A 435 -18.22 40.05 9.25
N PRO A 436 -17.05 40.53 8.78
CA PRO A 436 -16.94 41.91 8.28
C PRO A 436 -17.72 42.10 6.99
N VAL A 437 -18.61 43.10 6.96
CA VAL A 437 -19.50 43.34 5.80
C VAL A 437 -18.69 43.56 4.52
N ARG A 438 -17.61 44.35 4.60
CA ARG A 438 -16.78 44.71 3.44
C ARG A 438 -16.11 43.49 2.80
N PHE A 439 -15.46 42.65 3.61
CA PHE A 439 -14.71 41.49 3.11
C PHE A 439 -15.61 40.53 2.32
N ILE A 440 -16.77 40.16 2.89
CA ILE A 440 -17.71 39.24 2.23
C ILE A 440 -18.28 39.86 0.95
N SER A 441 -18.71 41.12 1.01
CA SER A 441 -19.36 41.80 -0.11
C SER A 441 -18.41 41.97 -1.30
N GLU A 442 -17.20 42.47 -1.06
CA GLU A 442 -16.20 42.71 -2.10
C GLU A 442 -15.61 41.41 -2.67
N SER A 443 -15.60 40.32 -1.89
CA SER A 443 -15.22 38.99 -2.37
C SER A 443 -16.17 38.47 -3.46
N PHE A 444 -17.43 38.93 -3.46
CA PHE A 444 -18.43 38.64 -4.49
C PHE A 444 -18.74 39.86 -5.37
N ASP A 445 -17.77 40.76 -5.52
CA ASP A 445 -17.81 41.94 -6.40
C ASP A 445 -18.97 42.91 -6.13
N ALA A 446 -19.49 42.95 -4.90
CA ALA A 446 -20.43 43.96 -4.44
C ALA A 446 -19.70 45.15 -3.80
N ALA A 447 -20.12 46.36 -4.17
CA ALA A 447 -19.58 47.61 -3.65
C ALA A 447 -20.17 47.94 -2.28
N VAL A 448 -19.33 48.39 -1.33
CA VAL A 448 -19.76 48.78 0.01
C VAL A 448 -19.58 50.29 0.23
N SER A 449 -20.63 50.95 0.73
CA SER A 449 -20.63 52.37 1.10
C SER A 449 -20.94 52.54 2.59
N TRP A 450 -20.43 53.63 3.17
CA TRP A 450 -20.66 54.00 4.56
C TRP A 450 -21.06 55.47 4.68
N ASP A 451 -22.16 55.75 5.37
CA ASP A 451 -22.56 57.11 5.75
C ASP A 451 -22.31 57.35 7.24
N GLU A 452 -21.26 58.10 7.53
CA GLU A 452 -20.85 58.46 8.89
C GLU A 452 -21.93 59.22 9.69
N ASN A 453 -22.81 59.98 9.03
CA ASN A 453 -23.81 60.79 9.73
C ASN A 453 -25.00 59.97 10.20
N THR A 454 -25.33 58.92 9.46
CA THR A 454 -26.54 58.10 9.69
C THR A 454 -26.23 56.71 10.22
N GLY A 455 -24.96 56.31 10.21
CA GLY A 455 -24.53 54.98 10.63
C GLY A 455 -25.01 53.86 9.69
N VAL A 456 -25.25 54.21 8.42
CA VAL A 456 -25.82 53.30 7.42
C VAL A 456 -24.70 52.70 6.56
N VAL A 457 -24.70 51.37 6.46
CA VAL A 457 -23.91 50.62 5.49
C VAL A 457 -24.79 50.28 4.30
N GLY A 458 -24.32 50.57 3.10
CA GLY A 458 -24.94 50.15 1.84
C GLY A 458 -24.08 49.12 1.12
N VAL A 459 -24.68 48.07 0.58
CA VAL A 459 -24.03 47.06 -0.28
C VAL A 459 -24.79 46.97 -1.60
N GLU A 460 -24.09 47.15 -2.72
CA GLU A 460 -24.66 47.16 -4.07
C GLU A 460 -23.88 46.21 -4.99
N GLY A 461 -24.52 45.16 -5.50
CA GLY A 461 -23.85 44.19 -6.38
C GLY A 461 -24.75 43.00 -6.74
N ASN A 462 -24.46 42.31 -7.85
CA ASN A 462 -25.20 41.12 -8.28
C ASN A 462 -26.74 41.29 -8.38
N GLY A 463 -27.20 42.51 -8.70
CA GLY A 463 -28.64 42.83 -8.77
C GLY A 463 -29.35 42.95 -7.41
N LYS A 464 -28.59 43.10 -6.32
CA LYS A 464 -29.08 43.31 -4.95
C LYS A 464 -28.63 44.67 -4.41
N SER A 465 -29.55 45.34 -3.72
CA SER A 465 -29.33 46.55 -2.94
C SER A 465 -29.64 46.24 -1.48
N ILE A 466 -28.64 46.32 -0.61
CA ILE A 466 -28.76 46.00 0.82
C ILE A 466 -28.40 47.26 1.62
N THR A 467 -29.25 47.68 2.54
CA THR A 467 -28.93 48.76 3.48
C THR A 467 -29.17 48.32 4.91
N LEU A 468 -28.21 48.58 5.80
CA LEU A 468 -28.30 48.25 7.21
C LEU A 468 -27.86 49.44 8.06
N THR A 469 -28.43 49.59 9.25
CA THR A 469 -28.00 50.59 10.24
C THR A 469 -27.33 49.89 11.42
N ILE A 470 -26.13 50.32 11.81
CA ILE A 470 -25.41 49.72 12.95
C ILE A 470 -26.27 49.78 14.22
N GLY A 471 -26.31 48.67 14.98
CA GLY A 471 -27.14 48.52 16.17
C GLY A 471 -28.62 48.22 15.90
N SER A 472 -29.05 48.20 14.63
CA SER A 472 -30.39 47.77 14.23
C SER A 472 -30.42 46.26 13.96
N THR A 473 -31.54 45.62 14.28
CA THR A 473 -31.84 44.26 13.79
C THR A 473 -32.53 44.28 12.43
N ASP A 474 -32.90 45.45 11.91
CA ASP A 474 -33.55 45.56 10.59
C ASP A 474 -32.50 45.80 9.51
N MET A 475 -32.45 44.90 8.53
CA MET A 475 -31.70 45.03 7.28
C MET A 475 -32.71 45.16 6.13
N ILE A 476 -32.47 46.04 5.16
CA ILE A 476 -33.35 46.19 4.00
C ILE A 476 -32.65 45.57 2.79
N VAL A 477 -33.28 44.59 2.14
CA VAL A 477 -32.81 43.95 0.91
C VAL A 477 -33.81 44.22 -0.20
N ASN A 478 -33.40 44.92 -1.26
CA ASN A 478 -34.26 45.33 -2.38
C ASN A 478 -35.56 46.03 -1.93
N GLY A 479 -35.48 46.84 -0.88
CA GLY A 479 -36.62 47.56 -0.30
C GLY A 479 -37.50 46.73 0.65
N GLN A 480 -37.16 45.47 0.93
CA GLN A 480 -37.86 44.62 1.90
C GLN A 480 -37.07 44.47 3.19
N THR A 481 -37.73 44.61 4.34
CA THR A 481 -37.11 44.41 5.65
C THR A 481 -36.89 42.93 5.96
N VAL A 482 -35.65 42.57 6.31
CA VAL A 482 -35.17 41.29 6.82
C VAL A 482 -34.69 41.51 8.24
N VAL A 483 -35.23 40.74 9.19
CA VAL A 483 -34.86 40.84 10.61
C VAL A 483 -33.66 39.95 10.89
N LEU A 484 -32.62 40.51 11.50
CA LEU A 484 -31.40 39.84 11.92
C LEU A 484 -31.58 39.18 13.30
N ASP A 485 -30.99 38.00 13.49
CA ASP A 485 -31.02 37.29 14.78
C ASP A 485 -30.24 38.02 15.87
N VAL A 486 -29.16 38.71 15.50
CA VAL A 486 -28.39 39.63 16.35
C VAL A 486 -28.09 40.90 15.55
N PRO A 487 -28.06 42.09 16.18
CA PRO A 487 -27.81 43.34 15.47
C PRO A 487 -26.41 43.35 14.85
N ALA A 488 -26.21 44.17 13.81
CA ALA A 488 -24.86 44.46 13.35
C ALA A 488 -24.11 45.31 14.38
N GLU A 489 -22.85 44.98 14.62
CA GLU A 489 -22.03 45.57 15.68
C GLU A 489 -20.70 46.10 15.14
N THR A 490 -20.10 47.03 15.88
CA THR A 490 -18.72 47.48 15.60
C THR A 490 -17.77 46.68 16.49
N ILE A 491 -16.90 45.87 15.88
CA ILE A 491 -15.85 45.09 16.55
C ILE A 491 -14.53 45.42 15.85
N ASN A 492 -13.48 45.76 16.62
CA ASN A 492 -12.16 46.12 16.09
C ASN A 492 -12.20 47.21 15.00
N ASP A 493 -13.04 48.24 15.21
CA ASP A 493 -13.29 49.34 14.27
C ASP A 493 -13.78 48.89 12.87
N ARG A 494 -14.49 47.75 12.82
CA ARG A 494 -15.17 47.23 11.63
C ARG A 494 -16.62 46.89 11.91
N THR A 495 -17.47 47.11 10.92
CA THR A 495 -18.88 46.70 10.98
C THR A 495 -19.00 45.21 10.70
N MET A 496 -19.51 44.48 11.67
CA MET A 496 -19.74 43.04 11.64
C MET A 496 -21.24 42.75 11.56
N ILE A 497 -21.62 41.77 10.74
CA ILE A 497 -23.02 41.38 10.51
C ILE A 497 -23.17 39.86 10.66
N PRO A 498 -24.35 39.34 11.07
CA PRO A 498 -24.63 37.91 10.99
C PRO A 498 -24.37 37.34 9.59
N LEU A 499 -23.45 36.37 9.52
CA LEU A 499 -22.98 35.76 8.27
C LEU A 499 -24.14 35.30 7.38
N ARG A 500 -25.04 34.49 7.94
CA ARG A 500 -26.15 33.88 7.19
C ARG A 500 -27.04 34.95 6.54
N ALA A 501 -27.37 36.01 7.26
CA ALA A 501 -28.23 37.08 6.73
C ALA A 501 -27.58 37.80 5.53
N LEU A 502 -26.28 38.12 5.62
CA LEU A 502 -25.55 38.75 4.51
C LEU A 502 -25.42 37.81 3.30
N VAL A 503 -25.06 36.55 3.55
CA VAL A 503 -24.84 35.54 2.50
C VAL A 503 -26.14 35.21 1.75
N GLU A 504 -27.25 35.04 2.47
CA GLU A 504 -28.57 34.82 1.86
C GLU A 504 -29.06 36.05 1.09
N ALA A 505 -28.82 37.27 1.60
CA ALA A 505 -29.17 38.51 0.91
C ALA A 505 -28.41 38.69 -0.42
N LEU A 506 -27.16 38.22 -0.47
CA LEU A 506 -26.32 38.17 -1.67
C LEU A 506 -26.68 36.98 -2.61
N GLY A 507 -27.57 36.08 -2.18
CA GLY A 507 -28.00 34.92 -2.95
C GLY A 507 -26.91 33.86 -3.09
N LYS A 508 -26.23 33.53 -2.00
CA LYS A 508 -25.16 32.53 -1.93
C LYS A 508 -25.53 31.40 -0.95
N ASN A 509 -24.83 30.27 -1.03
CA ASN A 509 -24.95 29.16 -0.10
C ASN A 509 -23.89 29.26 1.00
N VAL A 510 -24.22 28.79 2.22
CA VAL A 510 -23.28 28.69 3.34
C VAL A 510 -23.24 27.28 3.90
N PHE A 511 -22.03 26.77 4.09
CA PHE A 511 -21.72 25.55 4.83
C PHE A 511 -20.91 25.91 6.08
N TRP A 512 -21.22 25.27 7.19
CA TRP A 512 -20.55 25.46 8.47
C TRP A 512 -20.14 24.09 9.02
N ASP A 513 -18.87 23.97 9.37
CA ASP A 513 -18.26 22.78 9.97
C ASP A 513 -18.05 22.99 11.47
N GLU A 514 -18.18 21.91 12.25
CA GLU A 514 -18.07 21.96 13.71
C GLU A 514 -16.70 22.44 14.22
N ARG A 515 -15.64 22.34 13.39
CA ARG A 515 -14.30 22.82 13.69
C ARG A 515 -14.14 24.33 13.43
N GLY A 516 -15.24 25.03 13.12
CA GLY A 516 -15.30 26.47 12.92
C GLY A 516 -15.06 26.94 11.48
N LEU A 517 -14.94 26.02 10.51
CA LEU A 517 -14.79 26.36 9.10
C LEU A 517 -16.14 26.84 8.53
N ILE A 518 -16.07 27.89 7.71
CA ILE A 518 -17.20 28.47 7.00
C ILE A 518 -16.85 28.49 5.52
N LEU A 519 -17.70 27.87 4.69
CA LEU A 519 -17.54 27.86 3.23
C LEU A 519 -18.75 28.52 2.58
N ILE A 520 -18.52 29.53 1.75
CA ILE A 520 -19.54 30.26 1.02
C ILE A 520 -19.38 29.97 -0.48
N THR A 521 -20.47 29.59 -1.14
CA THR A 521 -20.48 29.14 -2.53
C THR A 521 -21.62 29.76 -3.33
N ASN A 522 -21.57 29.63 -4.66
CA ASN A 522 -22.69 29.97 -5.54
C ASN A 522 -23.89 29.03 -5.31
N PRO A 523 -25.13 29.45 -5.63
CA PRO A 523 -26.35 28.65 -5.40
C PRO A 523 -26.36 27.25 -6.00
N ASP A 524 -25.63 27.06 -7.09
CA ASP A 524 -25.49 25.81 -7.85
C ASP A 524 -24.49 24.82 -7.22
N ARG A 525 -23.66 25.28 -6.28
CA ARG A 525 -22.76 24.41 -5.49
C ARG A 525 -23.26 24.35 -4.05
N THR A 526 -23.62 23.15 -3.60
CA THR A 526 -23.85 22.86 -2.18
C THR A 526 -22.70 22.00 -1.68
N ILE A 527 -22.18 22.32 -0.50
CA ILE A 527 -21.13 21.54 0.16
C ILE A 527 -21.78 20.49 1.07
N ASN A 528 -21.39 19.23 0.89
CA ASN A 528 -21.75 18.10 1.73
C ASN A 528 -20.53 17.69 2.57
N ALA A 529 -20.67 17.65 3.89
CA ALA A 529 -19.55 17.39 4.80
C ALA A 529 -18.78 16.08 4.50
N SER A 530 -19.49 15.03 4.07
CA SER A 530 -18.89 13.72 3.77
C SER A 530 -18.36 13.64 2.34
N ALA A 531 -19.15 14.07 1.36
CA ALA A 531 -18.75 13.97 -0.05
C ALA A 531 -17.66 15.00 -0.43
N ASP A 532 -17.63 16.14 0.25
CA ASP A 532 -16.65 17.21 0.04
C ASP A 532 -15.61 17.28 1.18
N SER A 533 -15.46 16.21 1.98
CA SER A 533 -14.54 16.16 3.13
C SER A 533 -13.12 16.60 2.76
N LYS A 534 -12.62 16.17 1.60
CA LYS A 534 -11.31 16.57 1.05
C LYS A 534 -11.20 18.08 0.87
N LEU A 535 -12.24 18.73 0.33
CA LEU A 535 -12.27 20.18 0.17
C LEU A 535 -12.32 20.89 1.54
N VAL A 536 -13.16 20.39 2.45
CA VAL A 536 -13.32 20.92 3.80
C VAL A 536 -12.00 20.86 4.55
N ASP A 537 -11.31 19.72 4.53
CA ASP A 537 -10.05 19.52 5.24
C ASP A 537 -8.90 20.31 4.61
N THR A 538 -8.82 20.37 3.28
CA THR A 538 -7.84 21.21 2.56
C THR A 538 -8.00 22.68 2.93
N LEU A 539 -9.22 23.23 2.91
CA LEU A 539 -9.45 24.63 3.25
C LEU A 539 -9.25 24.91 4.75
N LEU A 540 -9.65 23.98 5.63
CA LEU A 540 -9.38 24.10 7.07
C LEU A 540 -7.87 24.15 7.36
N GLY A 541 -7.09 23.24 6.76
CA GLY A 541 -5.63 23.23 6.87
C GLY A 541 -4.99 24.48 6.27
N TYR A 542 -5.47 24.92 5.11
CA TYR A 542 -4.92 26.11 4.43
C TYR A 542 -5.12 27.38 5.26
N LEU A 543 -6.30 27.57 5.85
CA LEU A 543 -6.58 28.71 6.70
C LEU A 543 -5.83 28.66 8.04
N LYS A 544 -5.67 27.48 8.64
CA LYS A 544 -4.92 27.33 9.91
C LYS A 544 -3.44 27.63 9.74
N THR A 545 -2.84 27.12 8.66
CA THR A 545 -1.37 27.09 8.51
C THR A 545 -0.84 28.18 7.58
N GLY A 546 -1.69 28.76 6.73
CA GLY A 546 -1.29 29.63 5.64
C GLY A 546 -0.59 28.90 4.48
N LYS A 547 -0.54 27.56 4.53
CA LYS A 547 0.07 26.70 3.50
C LYS A 547 -0.98 25.77 2.89
N LEU A 548 -1.03 25.73 1.57
CA LEU A 548 -1.98 24.89 0.86
C LEU A 548 -1.51 23.43 0.89
N VAL A 549 -2.26 22.56 1.57
CA VAL A 549 -2.05 21.11 1.58
C VAL A 549 -3.09 20.49 0.64
N THR A 550 -2.70 20.25 -0.62
CA THR A 550 -3.58 19.73 -1.69
C THR A 550 -2.98 18.50 -2.33
N ALA A 551 -3.28 17.30 -1.82
CA ALA A 551 -2.87 16.10 -2.55
C ALA A 551 -3.55 14.82 -2.05
N TYR A 552 -4.67 14.47 -2.68
CA TYR A 552 -5.16 13.08 -2.70
C TYR A 552 -5.19 12.47 -4.11
N ASN A 553 -4.84 13.23 -5.15
CA ASN A 553 -4.93 12.72 -6.52
C ASN A 553 -3.64 12.93 -7.36
N GLN A 554 -2.55 13.53 -6.85
CA GLN A 554 -1.35 13.71 -7.66
C GLN A 554 -0.46 12.47 -7.69
N VAL A 555 0.19 12.21 -8.83
CA VAL A 555 1.25 11.21 -8.94
C VAL A 555 2.46 11.69 -8.11
N PRO A 556 2.97 10.91 -7.13
CA PRO A 556 4.12 11.31 -6.32
C PRO A 556 5.29 11.81 -7.17
N GLN A 557 5.94 12.89 -6.76
CA GLN A 557 7.10 13.45 -7.47
C GLN A 557 8.36 13.29 -6.63
N LEU A 558 9.05 12.15 -6.79
CA LEU A 558 10.30 11.87 -6.07
C LEU A 558 11.37 12.92 -6.40
N THR A 559 12.19 13.26 -5.41
CA THR A 559 13.21 14.30 -5.59
C THR A 559 14.34 13.78 -6.47
N GLN A 560 14.65 14.46 -7.58
CA GLN A 560 15.69 14.01 -8.52
C GLN A 560 17.06 13.76 -7.85
N ALA A 561 17.48 14.60 -6.91
CA ALA A 561 18.73 14.38 -6.17
C ALA A 561 18.72 13.10 -5.32
N VAL A 562 17.54 12.67 -4.87
CA VAL A 562 17.35 11.41 -4.12
C VAL A 562 17.31 10.22 -5.07
N ILE A 563 16.75 10.37 -6.27
CA ILE A 563 16.88 9.39 -7.35
C ILE A 563 18.36 9.19 -7.71
N ASP A 564 19.12 10.28 -7.86
CA ASP A 564 20.56 10.21 -8.13
C ASP A 564 21.31 9.51 -7.00
N GLU A 565 20.95 9.80 -5.74
CA GLU A 565 21.51 9.13 -4.56
C GLU A 565 21.18 7.62 -4.56
N ALA A 566 19.94 7.24 -4.86
CA ALA A 566 19.51 5.84 -4.93
C ALA A 566 20.21 5.08 -6.05
N VAL A 567 20.35 5.69 -7.25
CA VAL A 567 21.08 5.10 -8.37
C VAL A 567 22.56 4.90 -8.04
N ALA A 568 23.15 5.83 -7.30
CA ALA A 568 24.55 5.79 -6.91
C ALA A 568 24.86 4.83 -5.75
N GLN A 569 23.83 4.28 -5.07
CA GLN A 569 24.06 3.34 -3.98
C GLN A 569 24.66 2.04 -4.47
N LYS A 570 25.40 1.37 -3.58
CA LYS A 570 25.87 0.01 -3.74
C LYS A 570 24.73 -0.98 -3.97
N LEU A 571 25.00 -2.04 -4.74
CA LEU A 571 24.02 -3.08 -4.97
C LEU A 571 23.61 -3.74 -3.66
N THR A 572 22.35 -4.18 -3.55
CA THR A 572 21.87 -4.81 -2.32
C THR A 572 22.57 -6.15 -2.11
N PHE A 573 23.20 -6.34 -0.95
CA PHE A 573 23.84 -7.59 -0.54
C PHE A 573 23.64 -7.83 0.96
N PHE A 574 23.88 -9.07 1.40
CA PHE A 574 23.82 -9.48 2.79
C PHE A 574 25.03 -10.36 3.14
N ASN A 575 25.68 -10.06 4.28
CA ASN A 575 26.89 -10.77 4.72
C ASN A 575 26.58 -11.85 5.77
N LEU A 576 27.34 -12.95 5.76
CA LEU A 576 27.43 -13.89 6.90
C LEU A 576 28.33 -13.31 8.02
N SER A 577 27.93 -12.21 8.64
CA SER A 577 28.68 -11.61 9.75
C SER A 577 28.10 -11.98 11.11
N SER A 578 28.76 -11.60 12.21
CA SER A 578 28.23 -11.75 13.57
C SER A 578 27.13 -10.75 13.91
N ASN A 579 26.86 -9.76 13.03
CA ASN A 579 25.82 -8.76 13.20
C ASN A 579 25.11 -8.43 11.86
N PRO A 580 24.67 -9.45 11.12
CA PRO A 580 24.26 -9.28 9.72
C PRO A 580 22.96 -8.49 9.68
N GLY A 581 22.85 -7.41 8.89
CA GLY A 581 21.61 -6.64 8.78
C GLY A 581 21.29 -5.64 9.91
N TRP A 582 22.20 -5.45 10.88
CA TRP A 582 22.17 -4.28 11.79
C TRP A 582 22.88 -3.05 11.17
N GLY A 583 23.45 -3.22 9.97
CA GLY A 583 24.39 -2.30 9.34
C GLY A 583 23.75 -1.20 8.50
N GLY A 584 24.53 -0.15 8.22
CA GLY A 584 24.10 0.95 7.36
C GLY A 584 24.05 0.59 5.87
N ALA A 585 24.96 -0.27 5.40
CA ALA A 585 25.09 -0.58 3.96
C ALA A 585 23.96 -1.48 3.43
N GLU A 586 23.61 -2.56 4.14
CA GLU A 586 22.50 -3.44 3.74
C GLU A 586 21.15 -2.69 3.80
N ASN A 587 20.97 -1.86 4.83
CA ASN A 587 19.81 -0.97 4.93
C ASN A 587 19.75 0.01 3.76
N MET A 588 20.87 0.65 3.44
CA MET A 588 20.93 1.59 2.34
C MET A 588 20.62 0.93 0.99
N GLY A 589 21.18 -0.26 0.73
CA GLY A 589 20.90 -1.01 -0.51
C GLY A 589 19.43 -1.39 -0.64
N THR A 590 18.80 -1.88 0.44
CA THR A 590 17.36 -2.24 0.43
C THR A 590 16.45 -1.01 0.31
N GLN A 591 16.79 0.12 0.94
CA GLN A 591 16.11 1.40 0.74
C GLN A 591 16.24 1.90 -0.70
N ALA A 592 17.43 1.78 -1.29
CA ALA A 592 17.66 2.16 -2.69
C ALA A 592 16.83 1.30 -3.64
N LEU A 593 16.81 -0.03 -3.45
CA LEU A 593 15.96 -0.94 -4.23
C LEU A 593 14.48 -0.51 -4.15
N PHE A 594 13.96 -0.28 -2.94
CA PHE A 594 12.58 0.18 -2.78
C PHE A 594 12.33 1.53 -3.47
N HIS A 595 13.22 2.50 -3.29
CA HIS A 595 13.07 3.85 -3.86
C HIS A 595 13.15 3.84 -5.40
N LEU A 596 14.02 3.01 -5.99
CA LEU A 596 14.14 2.82 -7.44
C LEU A 596 12.92 2.11 -8.02
N ALA A 597 12.42 1.07 -7.33
CA ALA A 597 11.19 0.38 -7.71
C ALA A 597 10.00 1.36 -7.67
N LEU A 598 9.90 2.16 -6.61
CA LEU A 598 8.88 3.19 -6.45
C LEU A 598 8.99 4.29 -7.51
N ALA A 599 10.18 4.79 -7.82
CA ALA A 599 10.40 5.76 -8.88
C ALA A 599 9.91 5.24 -10.23
N THR A 600 10.18 3.96 -10.51
CA THR A 600 9.77 3.28 -11.74
C THR A 600 8.26 3.00 -11.76
N TYR A 601 7.67 2.62 -10.63
CA TYR A 601 6.23 2.43 -10.47
C TYR A 601 5.46 3.70 -10.81
N VAL A 602 5.96 4.83 -10.31
CA VAL A 602 5.40 6.18 -10.53
C VAL A 602 5.65 6.66 -11.97
N ASN A 603 6.85 6.42 -12.50
CA ASN A 603 7.25 6.79 -13.85
C ASN A 603 8.22 5.75 -14.44
N PRO A 604 7.77 4.88 -15.38
CA PRO A 604 8.62 3.85 -15.99
C PRO A 604 9.87 4.37 -16.71
N GLU A 605 9.88 5.65 -17.08
CA GLU A 605 10.98 6.33 -17.77
C GLU A 605 11.82 7.21 -16.82
N ALA A 606 11.65 7.06 -15.51
CA ALA A 606 12.47 7.74 -14.52
C ALA A 606 13.94 7.36 -14.68
N LYS A 607 14.81 8.38 -14.58
CA LYS A 607 16.26 8.25 -14.74
C LYS A 607 17.00 9.20 -13.83
N SER A 608 18.23 8.84 -13.49
CA SER A 608 19.17 9.75 -12.84
C SER A 608 19.57 10.90 -13.79
N THR A 609 20.16 11.94 -13.23
CA THR A 609 20.82 13.03 -13.97
C THR A 609 21.93 12.52 -14.89
N SER A 610 22.57 11.39 -14.54
CA SER A 610 23.57 10.72 -15.38
C SER A 610 22.97 9.86 -16.51
N GLY A 611 21.63 9.76 -16.59
CA GLY A 611 20.92 9.03 -17.64
C GLY A 611 20.73 7.54 -17.39
N VAL A 612 20.97 7.05 -16.17
CA VAL A 612 20.71 5.65 -15.78
C VAL A 612 19.24 5.50 -15.43
N TYR A 613 18.53 4.56 -16.05
CA TYR A 613 17.12 4.32 -15.72
C TYR A 613 16.99 3.65 -14.34
N THR A 614 15.96 4.06 -13.60
CA THR A 614 15.68 3.48 -12.28
C THR A 614 15.29 2.01 -12.36
N LYS A 615 14.61 1.59 -13.45
CA LYS A 615 14.24 0.19 -13.71
C LYS A 615 15.46 -0.72 -13.87
N ASP A 616 16.44 -0.27 -14.66
CA ASP A 616 17.67 -1.01 -14.92
C ASP A 616 18.46 -1.18 -13.62
N ARG A 617 18.57 -0.10 -12.84
CA ARG A 617 19.26 -0.17 -11.54
C ARG A 617 18.52 -1.05 -10.54
N ALA A 618 17.19 -0.99 -10.46
CA ALA A 618 16.41 -1.88 -9.60
C ALA A 618 16.62 -3.37 -9.96
N LEU A 619 16.68 -3.71 -11.26
CA LEU A 619 16.99 -5.05 -11.74
C LEU A 619 18.39 -5.51 -11.30
N GLU A 620 19.40 -4.64 -11.39
CA GLU A 620 20.75 -4.96 -10.91
C GLU A 620 20.76 -5.28 -9.40
N HIS A 621 20.01 -4.53 -8.58
CA HIS A 621 19.87 -4.81 -7.15
C HIS A 621 19.21 -6.18 -6.91
N ILE A 622 18.10 -6.49 -7.58
CA ILE A 622 17.41 -7.79 -7.43
C ILE A 622 18.33 -8.95 -7.85
N ARG A 623 18.94 -8.83 -9.03
CA ARG A 623 19.85 -9.85 -9.59
C ARG A 623 21.04 -10.12 -8.68
N ASN A 624 21.57 -9.10 -8.03
CA ASN A 624 22.65 -9.25 -7.07
C ASN A 624 22.22 -9.99 -5.79
N VAL A 625 21.00 -9.75 -5.30
CA VAL A 625 20.48 -10.47 -4.12
C VAL A 625 20.26 -11.95 -4.44
N ILE A 626 19.77 -12.28 -5.63
CA ILE A 626 19.46 -13.67 -6.03
C ILE A 626 20.64 -14.41 -6.69
N SER A 627 21.84 -13.82 -6.72
CA SER A 627 23.01 -14.45 -7.34
C SER A 627 23.64 -15.57 -6.49
N GLY A 628 23.20 -15.73 -5.25
CA GLY A 628 23.79 -16.66 -4.29
C GLY A 628 24.96 -16.05 -3.50
N GLY A 629 25.05 -16.38 -2.22
CA GLY A 629 26.02 -15.83 -1.26
C GLY A 629 25.75 -14.38 -0.83
N LYS A 630 24.74 -13.74 -1.42
CA LYS A 630 24.39 -12.33 -1.22
C LYS A 630 22.95 -12.15 -0.77
N GLU A 631 22.16 -13.22 -0.77
CA GLU A 631 20.81 -13.24 -0.23
C GLU A 631 20.83 -13.11 1.31
N PRO A 632 19.76 -12.57 1.93
CA PRO A 632 19.67 -12.52 3.39
C PRO A 632 19.70 -13.92 3.99
N MET A 633 20.17 -14.03 5.23
CA MET A 633 20.18 -15.31 5.97
C MET A 633 18.78 -15.89 6.23
N CYS A 634 17.70 -15.13 6.00
CA CYS A 634 16.33 -15.50 6.34
C CYS A 634 16.23 -16.11 7.74
N SER A 635 16.75 -15.36 8.72
CA SER A 635 16.84 -15.73 10.13
C SER A 635 16.26 -14.57 10.95
N ASN A 636 15.70 -14.85 12.13
CA ASN A 636 15.17 -13.78 12.99
C ASN A 636 16.28 -13.08 13.81
N GLY A 637 16.05 -11.82 14.16
CA GLY A 637 17.00 -10.90 14.82
C GLY A 637 16.75 -9.45 14.37
N PRO A 638 17.25 -8.37 14.99
CA PRO A 638 16.92 -7.02 14.51
C PRO A 638 17.73 -6.72 13.24
N TYR A 639 17.31 -7.33 12.14
CA TYR A 639 17.92 -7.29 10.83
C TYR A 639 17.08 -6.40 9.94
N TRP A 640 17.23 -5.08 10.09
CA TRP A 640 16.34 -4.08 9.49
C TRP A 640 16.23 -4.24 7.97
N ALA A 641 17.35 -4.53 7.29
CA ALA A 641 17.38 -4.79 5.85
C ALA A 641 16.54 -6.01 5.42
N HIS A 642 16.41 -7.03 6.27
CA HIS A 642 15.55 -8.18 5.98
C HIS A 642 14.06 -7.80 5.91
N ALA A 643 13.66 -6.72 6.59
CA ALA A 643 12.30 -6.20 6.60
C ALA A 643 11.98 -5.36 5.37
N ILE A 644 12.97 -4.60 4.89
CA ILE A 644 12.80 -3.68 3.75
C ILE A 644 12.86 -4.44 2.43
N LEU A 645 13.70 -5.47 2.33
CA LEU A 645 13.83 -6.29 1.12
C LEU A 645 12.51 -6.84 0.57
N PRO A 646 11.64 -7.54 1.35
CA PRO A 646 10.37 -8.05 0.84
C PRO A 646 9.41 -6.93 0.41
N ILE A 647 9.50 -5.74 1.02
CA ILE A 647 8.73 -4.56 0.57
C ILE A 647 9.23 -4.10 -0.81
N GLY A 648 10.55 -4.04 -0.99
CA GLY A 648 11.17 -3.71 -2.29
C GLY A 648 10.85 -4.74 -3.39
N ILE A 649 10.90 -6.04 -3.08
CA ILE A 649 10.53 -7.12 -4.00
C ILE A 649 9.05 -7.02 -4.37
N TYR A 650 8.17 -6.81 -3.38
CA TYR A 650 6.74 -6.62 -3.62
C TYR A 650 6.46 -5.41 -4.52
N MET A 651 7.16 -4.29 -4.32
CA MET A 651 7.07 -3.14 -5.23
C MET A 651 7.56 -3.46 -6.63
N CYS A 652 8.65 -4.23 -6.78
CA CYS A 652 9.12 -4.66 -8.09
C CYS A 652 8.10 -5.57 -8.80
N LYS A 653 7.45 -6.50 -8.09
CA LYS A 653 6.37 -7.33 -8.64
C LYS A 653 5.18 -6.51 -9.14
N ASN A 654 4.85 -5.44 -8.43
CA ASN A 654 3.79 -4.50 -8.84
C ASN A 654 4.24 -3.46 -9.87
N THR A 655 5.47 -3.56 -10.40
CA THR A 655 6.02 -2.63 -11.40
C THR A 655 6.36 -3.40 -12.68
N PRO A 656 5.45 -3.46 -13.68
CA PRO A 656 5.65 -4.26 -14.90
C PRO A 656 6.95 -3.93 -15.66
N ALA A 657 7.38 -2.67 -15.65
CA ALA A 657 8.63 -2.21 -16.28
C ALA A 657 9.90 -2.81 -15.65
N ILE A 658 9.79 -3.40 -14.45
CA ILE A 658 10.86 -4.17 -13.79
C ILE A 658 10.55 -5.66 -13.92
N TRP A 659 9.35 -6.07 -13.48
CA TRP A 659 9.04 -7.49 -13.32
C TRP A 659 9.09 -8.29 -14.63
N ASN A 660 8.67 -7.69 -15.75
CA ASN A 660 8.64 -8.36 -17.04
C ASN A 660 10.05 -8.58 -17.65
N GLU A 661 11.08 -7.95 -17.09
CA GLU A 661 12.48 -8.11 -17.52
C GLU A 661 13.19 -9.26 -16.79
N LEU A 662 12.53 -9.89 -15.82
CA LEU A 662 13.04 -11.05 -15.09
C LEU A 662 12.71 -12.35 -15.84
N THR A 663 13.69 -13.24 -15.87
CA THR A 663 13.52 -14.61 -16.40
C THR A 663 12.74 -15.48 -15.42
N ALA A 664 12.17 -16.59 -15.91
CA ALA A 664 11.47 -17.56 -15.06
C ALA A 664 12.38 -18.11 -13.94
N GLU A 665 13.66 -18.37 -14.22
CA GLU A 665 14.62 -18.84 -13.21
C GLU A 665 14.88 -17.77 -12.13
N GLU A 666 14.98 -16.50 -12.52
CA GLU A 666 15.14 -15.39 -11.58
C GLU A 666 13.88 -15.26 -10.69
N ILE A 667 12.69 -15.38 -11.27
CA ILE A 667 11.42 -15.36 -10.52
C ILE A 667 11.36 -16.54 -9.53
N GLU A 668 11.72 -17.75 -9.93
CA GLU A 668 11.75 -18.92 -9.02
C GLU A 668 12.71 -18.70 -7.83
N LYS A 669 13.85 -18.03 -8.05
CA LYS A 669 14.77 -17.66 -6.96
C LYS A 669 14.19 -16.58 -6.05
N ILE A 670 13.46 -15.62 -6.60
CA ILE A 670 12.76 -14.59 -5.82
C ILE A 670 11.63 -15.21 -5.00
N ASP A 671 10.86 -16.14 -5.58
CA ASP A 671 9.81 -16.89 -4.87
C ASP A 671 10.39 -17.65 -3.68
N LEU A 672 11.48 -18.42 -3.91
CA LEU A 672 12.19 -19.14 -2.85
C LEU A 672 12.66 -18.19 -1.74
N LEU A 673 13.16 -17.00 -2.10
CA LEU A 673 13.60 -16.00 -1.14
C LEU A 673 12.42 -15.43 -0.32
N MET A 674 11.29 -15.11 -0.96
CA MET A 674 10.08 -14.63 -0.28
C MET A 674 9.49 -15.69 0.66
N GLU A 675 9.48 -16.95 0.24
CA GLU A 675 9.11 -18.09 1.09
C GLU A 675 10.05 -18.21 2.30
N SER A 676 11.37 -18.16 2.09
CA SER A 676 12.36 -18.25 3.16
C SER A 676 12.24 -17.11 4.18
N LEU A 677 11.93 -15.88 3.74
CA LEU A 677 11.66 -14.76 4.63
C LEU A 677 10.39 -15.01 5.47
N ALA A 678 9.30 -15.51 4.86
CA ALA A 678 8.08 -15.84 5.60
C ALA A 678 8.31 -16.95 6.64
N ILE A 679 9.09 -17.99 6.29
CA ILE A 679 9.48 -19.07 7.20
C ILE A 679 10.26 -18.53 8.40
N SER A 680 11.18 -17.60 8.17
CA SER A 680 11.92 -16.98 9.28
C SER A 680 10.98 -16.21 10.21
N VAL A 681 10.05 -15.41 9.67
CA VAL A 681 9.07 -14.69 10.49
C VAL A 681 8.23 -15.67 11.32
N ASN A 682 7.77 -16.78 10.73
CA ASN A 682 7.00 -17.81 11.40
C ASN A 682 7.77 -18.46 12.58
N TRP A 683 9.08 -18.65 12.43
CA TRP A 683 9.94 -19.15 13.49
C TRP A 683 9.86 -18.31 14.78
N GLY A 684 10.02 -16.99 14.72
CA GLY A 684 10.14 -16.19 15.94
C GLY A 684 8.91 -15.40 16.36
N TYR A 685 7.90 -15.24 15.50
CA TYR A 685 6.74 -14.38 15.78
C TYR A 685 5.40 -15.12 15.83
N ASN A 686 5.34 -16.38 15.41
CA ASN A 686 4.13 -17.19 15.59
C ASN A 686 3.79 -17.32 17.09
N ASP A 687 2.51 -17.28 17.45
CA ASP A 687 2.02 -17.44 18.82
C ASP A 687 2.52 -18.73 19.48
N GLU A 688 2.65 -19.80 18.70
CA GLU A 688 3.09 -21.12 19.17
C GLU A 688 4.62 -21.24 19.35
N ASN A 689 5.37 -20.19 18.99
CA ASN A 689 6.82 -20.14 19.12
C ASN A 689 7.26 -19.05 20.10
N ASP A 690 8.08 -19.42 21.08
CA ASP A 690 8.74 -18.49 22.03
C ASP A 690 10.26 -18.63 21.93
N TYR A 691 10.77 -18.70 20.70
CA TYR A 691 12.19 -18.70 20.41
C TYR A 691 12.77 -17.29 20.59
N SER A 692 13.90 -17.20 21.31
CA SER A 692 14.68 -15.97 21.47
C SER A 692 15.90 -15.91 20.55
N THR A 693 15.94 -16.79 19.56
CA THR A 693 17.04 -16.98 18.58
C THR A 693 16.54 -16.85 17.16
N GLY A 694 17.46 -16.51 16.26
CA GLY A 694 17.28 -16.72 14.83
C GLY A 694 17.41 -18.20 14.46
N LEU A 695 17.14 -18.53 13.20
CA LEU A 695 17.38 -19.87 12.66
C LEU A 695 18.88 -20.24 12.63
N ASP A 696 19.76 -19.24 12.72
CA ASP A 696 21.21 -19.40 12.89
C ASP A 696 21.63 -19.76 14.34
N MET A 697 20.67 -19.93 15.26
CA MET A 697 20.86 -20.17 16.69
C MET A 697 21.63 -19.05 17.41
N LYS A 698 21.79 -17.88 16.78
CA LYS A 698 22.41 -16.70 17.39
C LYS A 698 21.36 -15.74 17.91
N GLY A 699 21.86 -14.79 18.69
CA GLY A 699 21.07 -13.69 19.19
C GLY A 699 20.28 -14.00 20.46
N ASN A 700 19.74 -12.94 21.03
CA ASN A 700 18.91 -12.96 22.23
C ASN A 700 17.86 -11.85 22.07
N PHE A 701 16.76 -12.16 21.41
CA PHE A 701 15.71 -11.19 21.10
C PHE A 701 14.35 -11.81 21.35
N GLY A 702 13.53 -11.15 22.17
CA GLY A 702 12.16 -11.56 22.44
C GLY A 702 11.17 -10.79 21.58
N LYS A 703 10.19 -11.51 20.98
CA LYS A 703 9.12 -10.93 20.15
C LYS A 703 8.30 -9.84 20.83
N THR A 704 8.37 -9.72 22.16
CA THR A 704 7.64 -8.73 22.96
C THR A 704 8.45 -7.50 23.40
N TRP A 705 9.77 -7.46 23.23
CA TRP A 705 10.63 -6.47 23.91
C TRP A 705 10.60 -5.05 23.33
N ASN A 706 11.16 -4.85 22.14
CA ASN A 706 11.33 -3.54 21.48
C ASN A 706 10.52 -3.53 20.17
N PRO A 707 9.86 -2.42 19.82
CA PRO A 707 9.08 -2.30 18.58
C PRO A 707 9.89 -2.64 17.32
N ASN A 708 11.18 -2.28 17.28
CA ASN A 708 12.08 -2.58 16.17
C ASN A 708 12.21 -4.08 15.89
N TYR A 709 12.07 -4.94 16.90
CA TYR A 709 12.01 -6.39 16.65
C TYR A 709 10.75 -6.76 15.88
N ARG A 710 9.58 -6.19 16.20
CA ARG A 710 8.32 -6.53 15.52
C ARG A 710 8.25 -5.89 14.13
N CYS A 711 8.65 -4.62 14.03
CA CYS A 711 8.74 -3.89 12.76
C CYS A 711 9.67 -4.60 11.76
N SER A 712 10.71 -5.30 12.23
CA SER A 712 11.65 -5.99 11.34
C SER A 712 11.09 -7.26 10.66
N PHE A 713 9.92 -7.76 11.07
CA PHE A 713 9.46 -9.09 10.61
C PHE A 713 7.98 -9.16 10.24
N LEU A 714 7.09 -8.52 11.00
CA LEU A 714 5.66 -8.58 10.69
C LEU A 714 5.34 -7.99 9.30
N PRO A 715 5.93 -6.85 8.88
CA PRO A 715 5.84 -6.39 7.50
C PRO A 715 6.28 -7.44 6.47
N GLY A 716 7.33 -8.22 6.77
CA GLY A 716 7.89 -9.20 5.85
C GLY A 716 6.92 -10.32 5.49
N ILE A 717 6.25 -10.93 6.49
CA ILE A 717 5.27 -12.00 6.22
C ILE A 717 3.96 -11.46 5.62
N ILE A 718 3.57 -10.22 5.97
CA ILE A 718 2.43 -9.56 5.32
C ILE A 718 2.76 -9.29 3.84
N MET A 719 3.96 -8.80 3.54
CA MET A 719 4.41 -8.62 2.15
C MET A 719 4.50 -9.94 1.39
N ALA A 720 4.94 -11.02 2.03
CA ALA A 720 4.89 -12.36 1.43
C ALA A 720 3.45 -12.82 1.15
N SER A 721 2.52 -12.60 2.08
CA SER A 721 1.09 -12.89 1.88
C SER A 721 0.52 -12.14 0.68
N LEU A 722 0.80 -10.84 0.56
CA LEU A 722 0.36 -10.04 -0.59
C LEU A 722 1.08 -10.43 -1.88
N TYR A 723 2.33 -10.86 -1.79
CA TYR A 723 3.10 -11.36 -2.93
C TYR A 723 2.53 -12.67 -3.46
N PHE A 724 2.15 -13.62 -2.62
CA PHE A 724 1.59 -14.93 -3.03
C PHE A 724 0.06 -14.91 -3.14
N ASP A 725 -0.54 -13.75 -3.38
CA ASP A 725 -1.99 -13.58 -3.60
C ASP A 725 -2.89 -14.01 -2.43
N GLY A 726 -2.34 -14.13 -1.21
CA GLY A 726 -3.13 -14.27 0.01
C GLY A 726 -2.46 -15.06 1.14
N ALA A 727 -3.12 -14.98 2.31
CA ALA A 727 -2.67 -15.68 3.52
C ALA A 727 -2.76 -17.20 3.41
N ASP A 728 -3.71 -17.71 2.63
CA ASP A 728 -3.94 -19.15 2.47
C ASP A 728 -2.77 -19.83 1.75
N GLU A 729 -2.22 -19.21 0.71
CA GLU A 729 -1.06 -19.74 -0.01
C GLU A 729 0.19 -19.78 0.87
N VAL A 730 0.44 -18.70 1.63
CA VAL A 730 1.56 -18.66 2.58
C VAL A 730 1.37 -19.69 3.70
N ASN A 731 0.16 -19.83 4.25
CA ASN A 731 -0.12 -20.81 5.29
C ASN A 731 0.01 -22.25 4.77
N ALA A 732 -0.47 -22.53 3.56
CA ALA A 732 -0.31 -23.84 2.92
C ALA A 732 1.18 -24.19 2.71
N MET A 733 1.99 -23.21 2.29
CA MET A 733 3.44 -23.35 2.19
C MET A 733 4.09 -23.65 3.56
N LEU A 734 3.74 -22.89 4.60
CA LEU A 734 4.28 -23.08 5.95
C LEU A 734 3.89 -24.45 6.52
N GLU A 735 2.61 -24.82 6.44
CA GLU A 735 2.11 -26.13 6.89
C GLU A 735 2.66 -27.29 6.06
N GLY A 736 3.00 -27.04 4.80
CA GLY A 736 3.61 -27.98 3.88
C GLY A 736 5.13 -28.09 4.02
N PHE A 737 5.77 -27.29 4.88
CA PHE A 737 7.23 -27.21 4.98
C PHE A 737 7.91 -28.58 5.13
N ASP A 738 8.93 -28.81 4.31
CA ASP A 738 9.82 -29.98 4.32
C ASP A 738 11.26 -29.48 4.22
N TYR A 739 12.04 -29.73 5.27
CA TYR A 739 13.39 -29.20 5.41
C TYR A 739 14.31 -29.67 4.29
N ASP A 740 14.30 -30.96 3.97
CA ASP A 740 15.23 -31.52 2.98
C ASP A 740 14.92 -30.98 1.57
N ALA A 741 13.63 -30.81 1.23
CA ALA A 741 13.20 -30.21 -0.03
C ALA A 741 13.63 -28.75 -0.15
N TYR A 742 13.47 -27.95 0.92
CA TYR A 742 13.93 -26.56 0.93
C TYR A 742 15.45 -26.46 0.84
N MET A 743 16.19 -27.28 1.60
CA MET A 743 17.65 -27.29 1.54
C MET A 743 18.18 -27.67 0.15
N ALA A 744 17.49 -28.55 -0.58
CA ALA A 744 17.81 -28.86 -1.98
C ALA A 744 17.53 -27.70 -2.94
N ARG A 745 16.39 -26.99 -2.78
CA ARG A 745 16.07 -25.78 -3.57
C ARG A 745 17.08 -24.65 -3.32
N LEU A 746 17.47 -24.44 -2.06
CA LEU A 746 18.49 -23.46 -1.67
C LEU A 746 19.85 -23.79 -2.28
N ASP A 747 20.24 -25.07 -2.28
CA ASP A 747 21.48 -25.54 -2.91
C ASP A 747 21.47 -25.29 -4.43
N ALA A 748 20.35 -25.62 -5.10
CA ALA A 748 20.18 -25.39 -6.53
C ALA A 748 20.19 -23.90 -6.90
N ALA A 749 19.65 -23.03 -6.03
CA ALA A 749 19.65 -21.58 -6.20
C ALA A 749 21.01 -20.94 -5.86
N GLY A 750 21.95 -21.67 -5.23
CA GLY A 750 23.21 -21.12 -4.73
C GLY A 750 23.08 -20.28 -3.46
N PHE A 751 21.96 -20.39 -2.73
CA PHE A 751 21.66 -19.59 -1.54
C PHE A 751 22.40 -20.12 -0.30
N THR A 752 23.69 -19.83 -0.21
CA THR A 752 24.58 -20.29 0.86
C THR A 752 24.33 -19.62 2.21
N ASN A 753 23.83 -18.38 2.26
CA ASN A 753 23.59 -17.65 3.51
C ASN A 753 22.40 -18.25 4.26
N ILE A 754 21.28 -18.47 3.56
CA ILE A 754 20.09 -19.12 4.13
C ILE A 754 20.44 -20.55 4.56
N LYS A 755 21.10 -21.31 3.70
CA LYS A 755 21.52 -22.69 3.99
C LYS A 755 22.40 -22.76 5.24
N THR A 756 23.36 -21.85 5.37
CA THR A 756 24.27 -21.79 6.53
C THR A 756 23.49 -21.47 7.80
N ALA A 757 22.58 -20.49 7.77
CA ALA A 757 21.74 -20.15 8.91
C ALA A 757 20.86 -21.33 9.33
N TRP A 758 20.07 -21.88 8.41
CA TRP A 758 19.08 -22.92 8.72
C TRP A 758 19.71 -24.26 9.11
N SER A 759 20.93 -24.53 8.68
CA SER A 759 21.70 -25.70 9.14
C SER A 759 22.01 -25.66 10.64
N ALA A 760 22.06 -24.46 11.25
CA ALA A 760 22.31 -24.33 12.69
C ALA A 760 21.10 -24.78 13.53
N ALA A 761 19.88 -24.41 13.14
CA ALA A 761 18.65 -24.93 13.77
C ALA A 761 18.47 -26.43 13.46
N GLY A 762 18.70 -26.81 12.20
CA GLY A 762 18.57 -28.19 11.73
C GLY A 762 17.12 -28.67 11.57
N LYS A 763 16.98 -29.80 10.87
CA LYS A 763 15.69 -30.39 10.47
C LYS A 763 14.72 -30.58 11.63
N ASP A 764 15.15 -31.32 12.67
CA ASP A 764 14.25 -31.78 13.73
C ASP A 764 13.58 -30.60 14.44
N LEU A 765 14.35 -29.55 14.73
CA LEU A 765 13.90 -28.36 15.44
C LEU A 765 13.02 -27.47 14.55
N MET A 766 13.37 -27.29 13.27
CA MET A 766 12.56 -26.50 12.34
C MET A 766 11.20 -27.16 12.05
N GLU A 767 11.15 -28.48 11.84
CA GLU A 767 9.91 -29.17 11.49
C GLU A 767 9.03 -29.48 12.70
N ASN A 768 9.62 -29.88 13.83
CA ASN A 768 8.89 -30.42 14.98
C ASN A 768 8.93 -29.53 16.23
N GLY A 769 9.73 -28.47 16.20
CA GLY A 769 9.95 -27.60 17.35
C GLY A 769 10.70 -28.26 18.50
N GLY A 770 10.50 -27.72 19.70
CA GLY A 770 11.22 -28.10 20.91
C GLY A 770 12.07 -26.95 21.47
N ALA A 771 12.79 -27.21 22.54
CA ALA A 771 13.68 -26.23 23.16
C ALA A 771 15.00 -26.13 22.38
N CYS A 772 15.53 -24.91 22.22
CA CYS A 772 16.84 -24.68 21.60
C CYS A 772 17.81 -23.99 22.55
N THR A 773 19.10 -24.06 22.22
CA THR A 773 20.19 -23.44 22.97
C THR A 773 20.94 -22.49 22.04
N GLN A 774 21.18 -21.27 22.51
CA GLN A 774 21.96 -20.27 21.78
C GLN A 774 23.40 -20.75 21.57
N VAL A 775 24.08 -20.23 20.55
CA VAL A 775 25.54 -20.43 20.38
C VAL A 775 26.33 -19.97 21.61
N SER A 776 25.81 -19.02 22.40
CA SER A 776 26.38 -18.56 23.67
C SER A 776 26.28 -19.57 24.83
N GLY A 777 25.47 -20.62 24.67
CA GLY A 777 25.13 -21.59 25.71
C GLY A 777 23.92 -21.19 26.58
N ALA A 778 23.30 -20.03 26.33
CA ALA A 778 22.07 -19.63 27.00
C ALA A 778 20.83 -20.34 26.42
N SER A 779 19.71 -20.34 27.15
CA SER A 779 18.43 -20.85 26.64
C SER A 779 17.98 -20.01 25.43
N GLY A 780 17.66 -20.68 24.32
CA GLY A 780 17.16 -20.05 23.10
C GLY A 780 15.62 -20.06 23.00
N GLY A 781 14.93 -20.48 24.07
CA GLY A 781 13.48 -20.59 24.09
C GLY A 781 12.97 -21.95 23.60
N SER A 782 11.67 -22.04 23.36
CA SER A 782 11.00 -23.27 22.88
C SER A 782 9.78 -22.92 22.03
N GLY A 783 9.42 -23.80 21.10
CA GLY A 783 8.27 -23.62 20.22
C GLY A 783 7.86 -24.89 19.51
N LYS A 784 7.03 -24.77 18.48
CA LYS A 784 6.54 -25.85 17.61
C LYS A 784 7.23 -25.91 16.24
N GLY A 785 8.23 -25.05 15.99
CA GLY A 785 8.93 -24.99 14.71
C GLY A 785 8.17 -24.14 13.69
N VAL A 786 8.48 -24.29 12.39
CA VAL A 786 7.94 -23.45 11.31
C VAL A 786 6.76 -24.07 10.57
N LYS A 787 6.41 -25.33 10.85
CA LYS A 787 5.38 -26.08 10.11
C LYS A 787 3.96 -25.81 10.62
N LEU A 788 3.57 -24.53 10.61
CA LEU A 788 2.37 -24.02 11.26
C LEU A 788 1.80 -22.86 10.46
N ALA A 789 0.47 -22.78 10.35
CA ALA A 789 -0.18 -21.55 9.92
C ALA A 789 0.22 -20.37 10.82
N PHE A 790 0.42 -19.21 10.21
CA PHE A 790 0.88 -18.02 10.92
C PHE A 790 -0.24 -17.36 11.73
N LYS A 791 0.04 -17.17 13.02
CA LYS A 791 -0.83 -16.46 13.95
C LYS A 791 0.00 -15.54 14.85
N TYR A 792 -0.45 -14.31 15.03
CA TYR A 792 0.22 -13.31 15.87
C TYR A 792 -0.77 -12.62 16.82
N ASN A 793 -0.55 -12.73 18.12
CA ASN A 793 -1.42 -12.19 19.17
C ASN A 793 -2.89 -12.57 18.98
N GLY A 794 -3.16 -13.80 18.55
CA GLY A 794 -4.52 -14.28 18.29
C GLY A 794 -5.06 -13.99 16.89
N MET A 795 -4.38 -13.15 16.10
CA MET A 795 -4.80 -12.75 14.75
C MET A 795 -4.19 -13.68 13.70
N GLU A 796 -5.04 -14.13 12.77
CA GLU A 796 -4.62 -14.90 11.61
C GLU A 796 -3.93 -13.99 10.58
N LEU A 797 -3.06 -14.54 9.73
CA LEU A 797 -2.38 -13.77 8.69
C LEU A 797 -3.34 -13.04 7.72
N SER A 798 -4.55 -13.54 7.54
CA SER A 798 -5.60 -12.89 6.74
C SER A 798 -6.06 -11.55 7.34
N ASP A 799 -5.92 -11.37 8.65
CA ASP A 799 -6.18 -10.11 9.37
C ASP A 799 -4.90 -9.25 9.45
N TYR A 800 -4.27 -9.01 8.30
CA TYR A 800 -3.06 -8.20 8.26
C TYR A 800 -3.31 -6.74 8.72
N VAL A 801 -4.55 -6.24 8.58
CA VAL A 801 -4.94 -4.91 9.08
C VAL A 801 -4.89 -4.88 10.60
N GLY A 802 -5.46 -5.87 11.29
CA GLY A 802 -5.38 -5.99 12.75
C GLY A 802 -3.94 -6.17 13.24
N ILE A 803 -3.15 -6.99 12.55
CA ILE A 803 -1.72 -7.17 12.86
C ILE A 803 -0.97 -5.83 12.74
N THR A 804 -1.22 -5.07 11.68
CA THR A 804 -0.63 -3.74 11.45
C THR A 804 -1.07 -2.73 12.49
N GLU A 805 -2.37 -2.70 12.83
CA GLU A 805 -2.89 -1.83 13.88
C GLU A 805 -2.23 -2.15 15.24
N ASN A 806 -2.09 -3.43 15.59
CA ASN A 806 -1.41 -3.86 16.81
C ASN A 806 0.05 -3.41 16.85
N LEU A 807 0.75 -3.54 15.72
CA LEU A 807 2.12 -3.09 15.55
C LEU A 807 2.23 -1.57 15.71
N VAL A 808 1.39 -0.80 15.01
CA VAL A 808 1.42 0.67 15.05
C VAL A 808 1.08 1.19 16.43
N LYS A 809 0.05 0.67 17.09
CA LYS A 809 -0.29 1.08 18.46
C LYS A 809 0.86 0.85 19.42
N TYR A 810 1.63 -0.22 19.24
CA TYR A 810 2.81 -0.47 20.06
C TYR A 810 3.96 0.49 19.72
N THR A 811 4.19 0.76 18.44
CA THR A 811 5.32 1.57 17.97
C THR A 811 5.07 3.07 18.11
N TYR A 812 3.87 3.57 17.81
CA TYR A 812 3.47 4.99 17.72
C TYR A 812 2.42 5.40 18.78
N GLY A 813 2.02 4.53 19.70
CA GLY A 813 0.93 4.82 20.65
C GLY A 813 1.25 5.81 21.76
N GLY A 814 2.43 6.43 21.77
CA GLY A 814 2.85 7.38 22.82
C GLY A 814 2.24 8.77 22.65
N VAL A 815 2.27 9.56 23.72
CA VAL A 815 1.90 10.99 23.71
C VAL A 815 3.15 11.83 23.50
N VAL A 816 3.16 12.72 22.51
CA VAL A 816 4.32 13.54 22.13
C VAL A 816 4.80 14.42 23.28
N ARG A 817 6.11 14.36 23.52
CA ARG A 817 6.86 15.13 24.53
C ARG A 817 8.13 15.71 23.92
N ASN A 818 8.59 16.82 24.51
CA ASN A 818 9.85 17.47 24.14
C ASN A 818 11.05 16.85 24.86
N ASP A 819 10.85 16.25 26.03
CA ASP A 819 11.91 15.69 26.86
C ASP A 819 11.49 14.37 27.53
N TYR A 820 12.50 13.62 27.97
CA TYR A 820 12.30 12.39 28.72
C TYR A 820 13.48 12.12 29.66
N GLY A 821 13.19 11.63 30.86
CA GLY A 821 14.17 11.37 31.91
C GLY A 821 14.33 12.50 32.92
N THR A 822 15.49 12.56 33.58
CA THR A 822 15.69 13.45 34.74
C THR A 822 16.58 14.64 34.41
N LYS A 823 15.96 15.82 34.25
CA LYS A 823 16.64 17.07 33.92
C LYS A 823 17.82 17.35 34.86
N GLY A 824 18.98 17.68 34.28
CA GLY A 824 20.22 17.94 35.01
C GLY A 824 21.08 16.71 35.31
N THR A 825 20.68 15.53 34.85
CA THR A 825 21.48 14.29 34.93
C THR A 825 21.95 13.84 33.55
N ASP A 826 22.76 12.77 33.49
CA ASP A 826 23.13 12.17 32.22
C ASP A 826 21.97 11.43 31.53
N ALA A 827 21.01 10.91 32.31
CA ALA A 827 19.80 10.25 31.82
C ALA A 827 18.68 11.25 31.50
N TYR A 828 18.96 12.20 30.60
CA TYR A 828 18.00 13.21 30.14
C TYR A 828 18.12 13.43 28.64
N ALA A 829 17.03 13.14 27.93
CA ALA A 829 16.90 13.34 26.49
C ALA A 829 15.96 14.51 26.21
N TYR A 830 16.27 15.32 25.20
CA TYR A 830 15.52 16.54 24.88
C TYR A 830 15.78 17.04 23.46
N ILE A 831 14.83 17.80 22.91
CA ILE A 831 15.02 18.55 21.67
C ILE A 831 16.03 19.67 21.93
N MET A 832 17.10 19.71 21.13
CA MET A 832 18.13 20.73 21.25
C MET A 832 17.57 22.12 20.91
N ASN A 833 18.34 23.18 21.24
CA ASN A 833 17.99 24.58 20.96
C ASN A 833 16.66 25.06 21.56
N ASP A 834 16.25 24.49 22.70
CA ASP A 834 14.95 24.77 23.35
C ASP A 834 13.74 24.57 22.41
N GLY A 835 13.88 23.69 21.42
CA GLY A 835 12.83 23.38 20.45
C GLY A 835 11.60 22.73 21.10
N SER A 836 10.44 22.94 20.50
CA SER A 836 9.18 22.32 20.91
C SER A 836 8.51 21.67 19.71
N SER A 837 8.23 20.37 19.81
CA SER A 837 7.54 19.64 18.75
C SER A 837 6.19 20.31 18.44
N PRO A 838 5.86 20.56 17.15
CA PRO A 838 4.55 21.07 16.74
C PRO A 838 3.39 20.14 17.16
N TYR A 839 3.71 18.89 17.47
CA TYR A 839 2.75 17.85 17.84
C TYR A 839 2.66 17.61 19.35
N LEU A 840 3.29 18.47 20.18
CA LEU A 840 3.30 18.33 21.63
C LEU A 840 1.90 18.04 22.20
N GLY A 841 1.77 16.95 22.97
CA GLY A 841 0.52 16.53 23.59
C GLY A 841 -0.43 15.71 22.71
N GLN A 842 -0.10 15.48 21.42
CA GLN A 842 -0.86 14.60 20.54
C GLN A 842 -0.44 13.13 20.69
N ASN A 843 -1.32 12.20 20.31
CA ASN A 843 -0.99 10.76 20.24
C ASN A 843 -0.25 10.47 18.92
N GLY A 844 0.77 9.63 18.97
CA GLY A 844 1.60 9.29 17.80
C GLY A 844 3.09 9.16 18.13
N MET A 845 3.53 9.57 19.32
CA MET A 845 4.95 9.52 19.69
C MET A 845 5.48 8.09 19.63
N MET A 846 6.61 7.93 18.95
CA MET A 846 7.28 6.64 18.89
C MET A 846 7.74 6.19 20.28
N LEU A 847 7.50 4.92 20.61
CA LEU A 847 7.82 4.31 21.90
C LEU A 847 9.31 4.47 22.26
N GLU A 848 10.20 4.43 21.27
CA GLU A 848 11.66 4.55 21.46
C GLU A 848 12.11 5.92 21.97
N PHE A 849 11.28 6.95 21.92
CA PHE A 849 11.55 8.22 22.61
C PHE A 849 11.19 8.20 24.11
N CYS A 850 10.36 7.26 24.56
CA CYS A 850 9.89 7.16 25.95
C CYS A 850 9.87 5.71 26.43
N SER A 851 11.03 5.04 26.43
CA SER A 851 11.14 3.64 26.83
C SER A 851 12.12 3.41 27.99
N SER A 852 12.26 2.17 28.40
CA SER A 852 13.28 1.73 29.36
C SER A 852 13.76 0.32 29.03
N ASP A 853 15.00 0.02 29.41
CA ASP A 853 15.57 -1.33 29.34
C ASP A 853 16.36 -1.65 30.62
N ALA A 854 17.14 -2.74 30.59
CA ALA A 854 17.94 -3.18 31.73
C ALA A 854 18.95 -2.13 32.22
N ASN A 855 19.30 -1.14 31.40
CA ASN A 855 20.21 -0.05 31.73
C ASN A 855 19.49 1.24 32.17
N GLY A 856 18.15 1.21 32.30
CA GLY A 856 17.34 2.34 32.77
C GLY A 856 16.54 2.99 31.65
N ILE A 857 16.41 4.32 31.71
CA ILE A 857 15.69 5.12 30.70
C ILE A 857 16.35 4.95 29.32
N ARG A 858 15.54 4.85 28.27
CA ARG A 858 15.97 4.93 26.88
C ARG A 858 15.08 5.89 26.10
N SER A 859 15.72 6.87 25.47
CA SER A 859 15.11 7.79 24.50
C SER A 859 16.11 8.03 23.38
N ASP A 860 15.85 7.48 22.19
CA ASP A 860 16.84 7.43 21.14
C ASP A 860 16.23 7.65 19.75
N ALA A 861 16.60 8.76 19.11
CA ALA A 861 16.10 9.10 17.78
C ALA A 861 16.59 8.14 16.69
N ASN A 862 17.75 7.49 16.86
CA ASN A 862 18.18 6.45 15.94
C ASN A 862 17.25 5.23 16.01
N TYR A 863 16.86 4.78 17.20
CA TYR A 863 15.93 3.64 17.31
C TYR A 863 14.53 3.97 16.80
N CYS A 864 14.09 5.23 16.94
CA CYS A 864 12.89 5.72 16.28
C CYS A 864 13.01 5.64 14.75
N TYR A 865 14.15 6.07 14.19
CA TYR A 865 14.40 5.98 12.76
C TYR A 865 14.46 4.53 12.27
N ASP A 866 15.03 3.60 13.03
CA ASP A 866 15.05 2.19 12.64
C ASP A 866 13.60 1.68 12.39
N SER A 867 12.62 2.10 13.20
CA SER A 867 11.18 1.84 12.93
C SER A 867 10.66 2.60 11.70
N MET A 868 10.92 3.91 11.59
CA MET A 868 10.46 4.73 10.45
C MET A 868 10.96 4.16 9.11
N SER A 869 12.22 3.73 9.06
CA SER A 869 12.87 3.20 7.86
C SER A 869 12.16 1.98 7.29
N ILE A 870 11.40 1.24 8.11
CA ILE A 870 10.63 0.08 7.66
C ILE A 870 9.17 0.47 7.44
N MET A 871 8.56 1.17 8.40
CA MET A 871 7.13 1.47 8.39
C MET A 871 6.74 2.42 7.25
N VAL A 872 7.61 3.38 6.88
CA VAL A 872 7.32 4.31 5.78
C VAL A 872 7.27 3.58 4.43
N PRO A 873 8.29 2.81 4.00
CA PRO A 873 8.18 1.97 2.81
C PRO A 873 7.00 1.00 2.85
N TYR A 874 6.74 0.39 4.01
CA TYR A 874 5.64 -0.54 4.20
C TYR A 874 4.28 0.09 3.90
N PHE A 875 3.97 1.23 4.53
CA PHE A 875 2.71 1.94 4.28
C PHE A 875 2.63 2.51 2.87
N ALA A 876 3.73 3.01 2.31
CA ALA A 876 3.77 3.47 0.93
C ALA A 876 3.41 2.34 -0.04
N ALA A 877 3.98 1.14 0.14
CA ALA A 877 3.64 -0.03 -0.68
C ALA A 877 2.17 -0.44 -0.56
N LEU A 878 1.63 -0.50 0.66
CA LEU A 878 0.23 -0.86 0.86
C LEU A 878 -0.74 0.16 0.24
N LYS A 879 -0.51 1.46 0.44
CA LYS A 879 -1.37 2.52 -0.10
C LYS A 879 -1.33 2.56 -1.62
N LEU A 880 -0.14 2.49 -2.21
CA LEU A 880 0.03 2.56 -3.67
C LEU A 880 -0.54 1.35 -4.41
N THR A 881 -0.55 0.18 -3.76
CA THR A 881 -1.11 -1.07 -4.33
C THR A 881 -2.58 -1.29 -3.92
N GLY A 882 -3.22 -0.31 -3.30
CA GLY A 882 -4.64 -0.39 -2.90
C GLY A 882 -4.95 -1.40 -1.79
N LYS A 883 -3.94 -1.80 -1.00
CA LYS A 883 -4.06 -2.74 0.12
C LYS A 883 -4.27 -2.04 1.46
N TRP A 884 -4.33 -0.72 1.46
CA TRP A 884 -4.62 0.11 2.64
C TRP A 884 -5.56 1.25 2.24
N ASP A 885 -6.78 1.22 2.77
CA ASP A 885 -7.83 2.21 2.51
C ASP A 885 -7.96 3.17 3.69
N SER A 886 -7.35 4.36 3.51
CA SER A 886 -7.39 5.46 4.47
C SER A 886 -8.78 6.08 4.69
N ASP A 887 -9.85 5.59 4.05
CA ASP A 887 -11.21 6.08 4.26
C ASP A 887 -11.97 5.32 5.38
N THR A 888 -11.42 4.22 5.89
CA THR A 888 -12.00 3.48 7.02
C THR A 888 -11.56 4.05 8.38
N GLU A 889 -12.46 4.12 9.37
CA GLU A 889 -12.16 4.68 10.70
C GLU A 889 -10.96 3.99 11.37
N GLN A 890 -10.85 2.66 11.22
CA GLN A 890 -9.74 1.87 11.77
C GLN A 890 -8.39 2.29 11.15
N MET A 891 -8.33 2.45 9.82
CA MET A 891 -7.10 2.80 9.12
C MET A 891 -6.76 4.29 9.30
N GLN A 892 -7.75 5.18 9.39
CA GLN A 892 -7.55 6.60 9.73
C GLN A 892 -6.89 6.78 11.10
N ALA A 893 -7.30 5.97 12.09
CA ALA A 893 -6.70 6.00 13.42
C ALA A 893 -5.22 5.57 13.37
N VAL A 894 -4.89 4.56 12.57
CA VAL A 894 -3.51 4.12 12.33
C VAL A 894 -2.71 5.20 11.60
N ASP A 895 -3.25 5.77 10.52
CA ASP A 895 -2.60 6.82 9.73
C ASP A 895 -2.27 8.04 10.58
N SER A 896 -3.21 8.45 11.44
CA SER A 896 -3.01 9.59 12.34
C SER A 896 -1.82 9.39 13.29
N LEU A 897 -1.65 8.18 13.85
CA LEU A 897 -0.52 7.86 14.73
C LEU A 897 0.81 7.87 13.97
N VAL A 898 0.83 7.28 12.77
CA VAL A 898 2.03 7.21 11.92
C VAL A 898 2.45 8.60 11.45
N GLU A 899 1.49 9.45 11.07
CA GLU A 899 1.72 10.84 10.70
C GLU A 899 2.35 11.63 11.84
N VAL A 900 1.69 11.67 13.00
CA VAL A 900 2.18 12.43 14.16
C VAL A 900 3.57 11.94 14.59
N GLY A 901 3.80 10.64 14.69
CA GLY A 901 5.10 10.13 15.15
C GLY A 901 6.23 10.31 14.15
N THR A 902 5.94 10.19 12.85
CA THR A 902 6.96 10.37 11.82
C THR A 902 7.33 11.85 11.68
N GLU A 903 6.36 12.76 11.72
CA GLU A 903 6.62 14.20 11.72
C GLU A 903 7.33 14.66 13.01
N ASP A 904 6.98 14.11 14.17
CA ASP A 904 7.67 14.37 15.43
C ASP A 904 9.15 13.93 15.38
N LEU A 905 9.43 12.75 14.82
CA LEU A 905 10.80 12.28 14.60
C LEU A 905 11.58 13.20 13.64
N ILE A 906 11.00 13.53 12.48
CA ILE A 906 11.65 14.40 11.49
C ILE A 906 11.96 15.76 12.12
N TYR A 907 11.00 16.38 12.82
CA TYR A 907 11.22 17.65 13.49
C TYR A 907 12.36 17.58 14.53
N LYS A 908 12.38 16.52 15.35
CA LYS A 908 13.44 16.31 16.36
C LYS A 908 14.82 16.14 15.74
N LEU A 909 14.92 15.46 14.60
CA LEU A 909 16.18 15.30 13.87
C LEU A 909 16.61 16.60 13.16
N GLU A 910 15.66 17.40 12.67
CA GLU A 910 15.92 18.71 12.07
C GLU A 910 16.44 19.73 13.10
N MET A 911 15.89 19.73 14.31
CA MET A 911 16.35 20.60 15.41
C MET A 911 17.62 20.09 16.11
N GLY A 912 17.94 18.81 15.92
CA GLY A 912 18.88 18.06 16.74
C GLY A 912 18.21 17.50 18.00
N TYR A 913 18.48 16.24 18.32
CA TYR A 913 17.93 15.57 19.50
C TYR A 913 19.05 15.00 20.36
N GLN A 914 19.11 15.42 21.63
CA GLN A 914 19.95 14.79 22.63
C GLN A 914 19.27 13.50 23.07
N SER A 915 19.78 12.37 22.60
CA SER A 915 19.36 11.02 22.99
C SER A 915 20.11 10.52 24.21
N TYR A 916 19.53 9.51 24.85
CA TYR A 916 20.13 8.72 25.91
C TYR A 916 19.76 7.24 25.75
N SER A 917 20.76 6.38 25.56
CA SER A 917 20.56 4.93 25.47
C SER A 917 21.83 4.17 25.88
N LYS A 918 21.68 2.92 26.36
CA LYS A 918 22.81 2.08 26.81
C LYS A 918 23.74 2.73 27.84
N GLY A 919 23.21 3.65 28.64
CA GLY A 919 23.98 4.39 29.64
C GLY A 919 24.74 5.61 29.10
N GLU A 920 24.63 5.91 27.81
CA GLU A 920 25.40 6.94 27.12
C GLU A 920 24.51 8.06 26.55
N LYS A 921 25.08 9.26 26.44
CA LYS A 921 24.49 10.41 25.76
C LYS A 921 24.91 10.38 24.29
N LEU A 922 23.93 10.45 23.39
CA LEU A 922 24.14 10.44 21.95
C LEU A 922 23.44 11.65 21.32
N GLU A 923 24.08 12.31 20.37
CA GLU A 923 23.50 13.43 19.64
C GLU A 923 23.11 12.95 18.24
N HIS A 924 21.84 13.16 17.88
CA HIS A 924 21.30 12.76 16.59
C HIS A 924 20.71 13.95 15.84
N HIS A 925 21.07 14.00 14.56
CA HIS A 925 20.57 14.93 13.55
C HIS A 925 20.20 14.15 12.30
N GLU A 926 19.50 14.79 11.36
CA GLU A 926 19.19 14.17 10.06
C GLU A 926 20.45 13.62 9.35
N TYR A 927 21.51 14.42 9.28
CA TYR A 927 22.76 14.04 8.62
C TYR A 927 23.44 12.83 9.28
N SER A 928 23.17 12.55 10.55
CA SER A 928 23.73 11.39 11.26
C SER A 928 23.14 10.06 10.77
N LEU A 929 22.01 10.09 10.07
CA LEU A 929 21.25 8.92 9.63
C LEU A 929 21.21 8.75 8.12
N VAL A 930 21.80 9.69 7.35
CA VAL A 930 21.86 9.62 5.88
C VAL A 930 22.53 8.33 5.41
N SER A 931 23.61 7.89 6.07
CA SER A 931 24.29 6.62 5.75
C SER A 931 23.45 5.36 6.00
N LYS A 932 22.28 5.50 6.64
CA LYS A 932 21.28 4.44 6.86
C LYS A 932 20.02 4.62 5.99
N GLY A 933 20.08 5.47 4.97
CA GLY A 933 18.99 5.69 4.02
C GLY A 933 17.97 6.76 4.44
N TYR A 934 18.27 7.60 5.45
CA TYR A 934 17.28 8.56 5.98
C TYR A 934 16.74 9.51 4.91
N ARG A 935 17.57 9.96 3.97
CA ARG A 935 17.10 10.83 2.88
C ARG A 935 16.09 10.13 1.97
N LEU A 936 16.32 8.86 1.64
CA LEU A 936 15.40 8.06 0.82
C LEU A 936 14.07 7.85 1.55
N ALA A 937 14.10 7.47 2.82
CA ALA A 937 12.90 7.30 3.64
C ALA A 937 12.13 8.63 3.84
N LYS A 938 12.85 9.74 4.09
CA LYS A 938 12.26 11.09 4.19
C LYS A 938 11.64 11.51 2.87
N ASP A 939 12.24 11.19 1.73
CA ASP A 939 11.66 11.50 0.42
C ASP A 939 10.40 10.68 0.17
N VAL A 940 10.37 9.39 0.49
CA VAL A 940 9.14 8.59 0.43
C VAL A 940 8.06 9.20 1.32
N TRP A 941 8.39 9.55 2.55
CA TRP A 941 7.44 10.20 3.47
C TRP A 941 6.91 11.51 2.89
N ARG A 942 7.80 12.42 2.49
CA ARG A 942 7.43 13.73 1.98
C ARG A 942 6.68 13.63 0.65
N LYS A 943 7.09 12.78 -0.28
CA LYS A 943 6.58 12.76 -1.67
C LYS A 943 5.42 11.82 -1.90
N VAL A 944 5.34 10.72 -1.15
CA VAL A 944 4.35 9.66 -1.34
C VAL A 944 3.31 9.66 -0.23
N MET A 945 3.74 9.81 1.03
CA MET A 945 2.80 9.78 2.15
C MET A 945 2.15 11.15 2.39
N MET A 946 2.93 12.24 2.27
CA MET A 946 2.48 13.60 2.51
C MET A 946 2.27 14.44 1.23
N PHE A 947 2.72 13.92 0.08
CA PHE A 947 2.65 14.59 -1.23
C PHE A 947 3.14 16.06 -1.24
N ALA A 948 4.19 16.35 -0.49
CA ALA A 948 4.87 17.64 -0.46
C ALA A 948 5.66 17.90 -1.75
N TYR A 949 5.47 19.05 -2.38
CA TYR A 949 6.14 19.40 -3.65
C TYR A 949 7.56 19.95 -3.47
N GLU A 950 7.90 20.41 -2.26
CA GLU A 950 9.22 20.96 -1.94
C GLU A 950 10.31 19.89 -2.07
N PRO A 951 11.48 20.18 -2.66
CA PRO A 951 12.58 19.21 -2.69
C PRO A 951 12.88 18.68 -1.28
N THR A 952 13.14 17.38 -1.16
CA THR A 952 13.51 16.81 0.13
C THR A 952 14.92 17.27 0.51
N THR A 953 15.01 18.10 1.55
CA THR A 953 16.26 18.64 2.09
C THR A 953 16.64 17.95 3.39
N ILE A 954 17.94 18.00 3.67
CA ILE A 954 18.55 17.50 4.91
C ILE A 954 19.35 18.66 5.50
N VAL A 955 19.21 18.89 6.81
CA VAL A 955 20.10 19.82 7.52
C VAL A 955 21.54 19.35 7.36
N GLU A 956 22.41 20.19 6.80
CA GLU A 956 23.81 19.84 6.57
C GLU A 956 24.59 19.78 7.88
N ASN A 957 25.55 18.86 7.97
CA ASN A 957 26.45 18.79 9.12
C ASN A 957 27.36 20.03 9.12
N PRO A 958 27.30 20.90 10.15
CA PRO A 958 28.11 22.12 10.20
C PRO A 958 29.62 21.83 10.31
N ASN A 959 29.99 20.60 10.68
CA ASN A 959 31.36 20.12 10.79
C ASN A 959 31.74 19.15 9.66
N ALA A 960 30.94 19.05 8.59
CA ALA A 960 31.21 18.15 7.48
C ALA A 960 32.60 18.44 6.88
N THR A 961 33.45 17.42 6.87
CA THR A 961 34.49 17.33 5.84
C THR A 961 33.82 16.84 4.55
N PRO A 962 34.24 17.31 3.36
CA PRO A 962 33.63 16.89 2.10
C PRO A 962 33.60 15.37 2.02
N THR A 963 32.41 14.78 2.11
CA THR A 963 32.25 13.35 1.93
C THR A 963 32.10 13.13 0.42
N PRO A 964 32.90 12.25 -0.18
CA PRO A 964 32.80 11.96 -1.59
C PRO A 964 31.41 11.40 -1.89
N THR A 965 30.80 11.88 -2.97
CA THR A 965 29.55 11.33 -3.46
C THR A 965 29.75 9.84 -3.72
N PRO A 966 28.88 8.96 -3.18
CA PRO A 966 28.90 7.54 -3.57
C PRO A 966 28.88 7.46 -5.10
N ARG A 967 29.77 6.66 -5.67
CA ARG A 967 29.85 6.43 -7.11
C ARG A 967 29.42 4.98 -7.37
N PRO A 968 28.68 4.70 -8.45
CA PRO A 968 28.36 3.32 -8.81
C PRO A 968 29.64 2.50 -8.95
N THR A 969 29.67 1.31 -8.33
CA THR A 969 30.73 0.33 -8.53
C THR A 969 30.88 0.07 -10.03
N PRO A 970 32.10 0.18 -10.61
CA PRO A 970 32.32 -0.13 -12.01
C PRO A 970 31.89 -1.57 -12.32
N PRO A 971 31.32 -1.85 -13.50
CA PRO A 971 31.03 -3.22 -13.90
C PRO A 971 32.32 -4.05 -13.94
N ALA A 972 32.19 -5.36 -13.71
CA ALA A 972 33.30 -6.29 -13.85
C ALA A 972 33.94 -6.16 -15.24
N ALA A 973 35.27 -6.17 -15.31
CA ALA A 973 35.98 -6.27 -16.58
C ALA A 973 36.03 -7.73 -17.04
N GLU A 974 36.23 -7.95 -18.34
CA GLU A 974 36.64 -9.28 -18.82
C GLU A 974 38.02 -9.65 -18.26
N PRO A 975 38.32 -10.93 -18.00
CA PRO A 975 39.65 -11.33 -17.55
C PRO A 975 40.75 -10.93 -18.54
N GLN A 976 41.71 -10.11 -18.11
CA GLN A 976 42.82 -9.68 -18.97
C GLN A 976 43.64 -10.91 -19.42
N ASN A 977 43.65 -11.18 -20.73
CA ASN A 977 44.30 -12.36 -21.33
C ASN A 977 43.80 -13.72 -20.78
N GLY A 978 42.57 -13.79 -20.25
CA GLY A 978 42.03 -15.03 -19.67
C GLY A 978 42.62 -15.41 -18.31
N VAL A 979 43.34 -14.51 -17.64
CA VAL A 979 43.86 -14.73 -16.29
C VAL A 979 42.74 -14.56 -15.28
N THR A 980 42.31 -15.66 -14.67
CA THR A 980 41.20 -15.71 -13.70
C THR A 980 41.65 -16.08 -12.29
N SER A 981 42.95 -16.25 -12.06
CA SER A 981 43.55 -16.58 -10.77
C SER A 981 44.99 -16.07 -10.74
N ALA A 982 45.58 -16.00 -9.55
CA ALA A 982 46.96 -15.55 -9.39
C ALA A 982 47.92 -16.35 -10.31
N PRO A 983 48.68 -15.67 -11.19
CA PRO A 983 49.65 -16.35 -12.05
C PRO A 983 50.84 -16.85 -11.23
N ALA A 984 51.57 -17.82 -11.78
CA ALA A 984 52.76 -18.34 -11.12
C ALA A 984 53.78 -17.22 -10.80
N GLY A 985 54.11 -17.06 -9.51
CA GLY A 985 55.00 -16.01 -9.01
C GLY A 985 54.32 -14.74 -8.51
N ALA A 986 52.99 -14.63 -8.62
CA ALA A 986 52.22 -13.64 -7.89
C ALA A 986 52.12 -13.99 -6.40
N LEU A 987 51.88 -12.98 -5.56
CA LEU A 987 51.66 -13.16 -4.13
C LEU A 987 50.18 -12.99 -3.80
N GLU A 988 49.65 -13.97 -3.07
CA GLU A 988 48.24 -14.04 -2.66
C GLU A 988 48.10 -13.76 -1.15
N PRO A 989 46.99 -13.14 -0.73
CA PRO A 989 46.67 -12.93 0.67
C PRO A 989 46.34 -14.25 1.37
N VAL A 990 46.50 -14.26 2.69
CA VAL A 990 46.11 -15.38 3.55
C VAL A 990 44.91 -14.99 4.42
N LEU A 991 43.96 -15.91 4.59
CA LEU A 991 42.82 -15.71 5.48
C LEU A 991 43.31 -15.49 6.93
N ASN A 992 42.85 -14.43 7.57
CA ASN A 992 43.22 -14.05 8.92
C ASN A 992 41.97 -13.86 9.78
N SER A 993 41.98 -14.36 11.02
CA SER A 993 40.90 -14.16 11.99
C SER A 993 41.27 -13.26 13.17
N SER A 994 42.55 -12.91 13.36
CA SER A 994 43.00 -11.94 14.38
C SER A 994 44.48 -11.54 14.21
N VAL A 995 45.39 -12.49 14.46
CA VAL A 995 46.84 -12.35 14.36
C VAL A 995 47.28 -12.83 12.99
N PHE A 996 48.10 -12.03 12.30
CA PHE A 996 48.57 -12.34 10.96
C PHE A 996 49.31 -13.69 10.95
N PRO A 997 48.87 -14.65 10.11
CA PRO A 997 49.48 -15.96 10.03
C PRO A 997 50.89 -15.84 9.41
N ALA A 998 51.77 -16.80 9.71
CA ALA A 998 53.18 -16.72 9.29
C ALA A 998 53.32 -16.70 7.76
N GLU A 999 52.40 -17.36 7.06
CA GLU A 999 52.33 -17.47 5.61
C GLU A 999 52.00 -16.14 4.93
N ALA A 1000 51.43 -15.18 5.67
CA ALA A 1000 51.13 -13.85 5.15
C ALA A 1000 52.37 -12.96 5.01
N TYR A 1001 53.52 -13.35 5.59
CA TYR A 1001 54.74 -12.56 5.59
C TYR A 1001 55.63 -12.93 4.40
N HIS A 1002 55.92 -11.94 3.57
CA HIS A 1002 56.83 -12.04 2.43
C HIS A 1002 58.10 -11.22 2.71
N PRO A 1003 59.21 -11.87 3.09
CA PRO A 1003 60.46 -11.17 3.41
C PRO A 1003 61.07 -10.47 2.19
N LEU A 1004 61.44 -9.20 2.32
CA LEU A 1004 62.04 -8.40 1.24
C LEU A 1004 63.55 -8.69 1.03
N GLY A 1005 64.11 -9.65 1.75
CA GLY A 1005 65.52 -10.06 1.67
C GLY A 1005 66.51 -9.14 2.42
N LYS A 1006 66.20 -7.85 2.60
CA LYS A 1006 66.96 -6.92 3.45
C LYS A 1006 66.04 -5.87 4.11
N ALA A 1007 66.58 -5.15 5.07
CA ALA A 1007 65.91 -4.06 5.76
C ALA A 1007 66.21 -2.72 5.06
N TYR A 1008 65.17 -1.93 4.76
CA TYR A 1008 65.26 -0.63 4.13
C TYR A 1008 64.97 0.47 5.16
N THR A 1009 65.82 1.50 5.23
CA THR A 1009 65.75 2.59 6.22
C THR A 1009 65.66 3.96 5.54
N GLY A 1010 65.15 4.99 6.24
CA GLY A 1010 65.01 6.35 5.71
C GLY A 1010 63.81 6.47 4.77
N GLU A 1011 64.00 7.08 3.60
CA GLU A 1011 62.98 7.14 2.55
C GLU A 1011 62.95 5.83 1.73
N VAL A 1012 61.76 5.22 1.66
CA VAL A 1012 61.53 3.94 1.00
C VAL A 1012 60.36 4.07 0.03
N THR A 1013 60.57 3.68 -1.23
CA THR A 1013 59.53 3.58 -2.26
C THR A 1013 59.22 2.11 -2.53
N MET A 1014 57.95 1.72 -2.44
CA MET A 1014 57.47 0.38 -2.77
C MET A 1014 56.47 0.47 -3.92
N GLU A 1015 56.61 -0.38 -4.93
CA GLU A 1015 55.77 -0.38 -6.12
C GLU A 1015 55.33 -1.81 -6.44
N PHE A 1016 54.07 -2.02 -6.85
CA PHE A 1016 53.55 -3.33 -7.23
C PHE A 1016 52.30 -3.19 -8.10
N ASP A 1017 51.98 -4.22 -8.88
CA ASP A 1017 50.72 -4.30 -9.60
C ASP A 1017 49.72 -5.12 -8.80
N LEU A 1018 48.58 -4.53 -8.47
CA LEU A 1018 47.47 -5.15 -7.76
C LEU A 1018 46.39 -5.59 -8.75
N THR A 1019 46.00 -6.85 -8.72
CA THR A 1019 44.89 -7.38 -9.52
C THR A 1019 43.82 -7.94 -8.60
N PHE A 1020 42.56 -7.63 -8.90
CA PHE A 1020 41.41 -8.21 -8.20
C PHE A 1020 40.87 -9.43 -8.93
N ALA A 1021 40.51 -10.47 -8.17
CA ALA A 1021 40.03 -11.73 -8.72
C ALA A 1021 38.66 -11.60 -9.42
N PRO A 1022 38.29 -12.56 -10.30
CA PRO A 1022 36.99 -12.53 -10.99
C PRO A 1022 35.78 -12.63 -10.06
N ASP A 1023 35.97 -13.25 -8.90
CA ASP A 1023 34.97 -13.42 -7.85
C ASP A 1023 35.03 -12.30 -6.79
N VAL A 1024 35.83 -11.24 -7.01
CA VAL A 1024 35.83 -10.10 -6.12
C VAL A 1024 34.48 -9.39 -6.19
N ASP A 1025 33.94 -9.03 -5.02
CA ASP A 1025 32.74 -8.24 -4.90
C ASP A 1025 32.85 -7.25 -3.74
N GLU A 1026 31.82 -6.44 -3.50
CA GLU A 1026 31.86 -5.40 -2.49
C GLU A 1026 32.09 -5.91 -1.05
N MET A 1027 32.04 -7.22 -0.81
CA MET A 1027 32.27 -7.84 0.50
C MET A 1027 33.76 -8.12 0.76
N PHE A 1028 34.66 -8.01 -0.23
CA PHE A 1028 36.09 -8.25 -0.01
C PHE A 1028 36.63 -7.37 1.13
N ASP A 1029 37.50 -7.95 1.95
CA ASP A 1029 38.21 -7.24 3.02
C ASP A 1029 39.64 -7.79 3.11
N GLY A 1030 40.53 -7.10 2.42
CA GLY A 1030 41.95 -7.39 2.30
C GLY A 1030 42.80 -6.28 2.90
N VAL A 1031 44.03 -6.61 3.29
CA VAL A 1031 45.01 -5.65 3.77
C VAL A 1031 46.38 -5.96 3.20
N ILE A 1032 47.01 -4.89 2.73
CA ILE A 1032 48.43 -4.85 2.37
C ILE A 1032 49.14 -4.00 3.42
N ALA A 1033 50.12 -4.58 4.10
CA ALA A 1033 50.90 -3.91 5.14
C ALA A 1033 52.39 -4.10 4.93
N TYR A 1034 53.18 -3.22 5.53
CA TYR A 1034 54.63 -3.37 5.62
C TYR A 1034 55.06 -3.34 7.07
N ALA A 1035 56.06 -4.15 7.39
CA ALA A 1035 56.61 -4.27 8.73
C ALA A 1035 58.13 -4.34 8.71
N ASN A 1036 58.73 -4.23 9.90
CA ASN A 1036 60.16 -4.45 10.09
C ASN A 1036 60.57 -5.89 9.72
N LYS A 1037 61.86 -6.09 9.42
CA LYS A 1037 62.39 -7.38 8.98
C LYS A 1037 62.09 -8.56 9.94
N ASP A 1038 62.11 -8.28 11.24
CA ASP A 1038 61.94 -9.29 12.29
C ASP A 1038 60.52 -9.25 12.90
N ALA A 1039 59.53 -8.74 12.16
CA ALA A 1039 58.14 -8.70 12.58
C ALA A 1039 57.54 -10.10 12.69
N GLU A 1040 56.94 -10.41 13.84
CA GLU A 1040 56.16 -11.64 14.03
C GLU A 1040 54.88 -11.32 14.81
N GLN A 1041 53.80 -12.09 14.57
CA GLN A 1041 52.54 -12.00 15.32
C GLN A 1041 51.90 -10.61 15.34
N LEU A 1042 51.97 -9.88 14.22
CA LEU A 1042 51.31 -8.58 14.10
C LEU A 1042 49.79 -8.75 14.05
N THR A 1043 49.11 -7.68 14.41
CA THR A 1043 47.66 -7.52 14.30
C THR A 1043 47.39 -6.21 13.58
N TYR A 1044 46.19 -6.02 13.04
CA TYR A 1044 45.79 -4.76 12.39
C TYR A 1044 46.08 -3.52 13.25
N GLN A 1045 45.85 -3.59 14.57
CA GLN A 1045 46.07 -2.47 15.49
C GLN A 1045 47.55 -2.15 15.75
N LYS A 1046 48.46 -3.07 15.40
CA LYS A 1046 49.91 -2.95 15.59
C LYS A 1046 50.69 -2.72 14.31
N SER A 1047 50.02 -2.55 13.16
CA SER A 1047 50.66 -2.25 11.88
C SER A 1047 50.74 -0.75 11.64
N ASN A 1048 51.95 -0.23 11.37
CA ASN A 1048 52.18 1.21 11.19
C ASN A 1048 51.57 1.79 9.91
N MET A 1049 51.64 1.04 8.80
CA MET A 1049 51.14 1.43 7.48
C MET A 1049 50.21 0.35 6.96
N LEU A 1050 49.03 0.75 6.49
CA LEU A 1050 47.99 -0.16 6.02
C LEU A 1050 47.32 0.43 4.79
N ILE A 1051 47.29 -0.35 3.72
CA ILE A 1051 46.39 -0.17 2.59
C ILE A 1051 45.30 -1.22 2.77
N GLN A 1052 44.10 -0.76 3.12
CA GLN A 1052 42.94 -1.61 3.24
C GLN A 1052 42.22 -1.66 1.90
N LEU A 1053 41.93 -2.87 1.48
CA LEU A 1053 41.09 -3.16 0.33
C LEU A 1053 39.75 -3.58 0.95
N THR A 1054 38.75 -2.71 1.00
CA THR A 1054 37.44 -3.13 1.50
C THR A 1054 36.31 -2.36 0.87
N GLY A 1055 35.12 -2.98 0.77
CA GLY A 1055 33.91 -2.27 0.39
C GLY A 1055 33.98 -1.70 -1.03
N GLY A 1056 34.65 -2.38 -1.96
CA GLY A 1056 34.79 -1.86 -3.33
C GLY A 1056 35.76 -0.69 -3.46
N THR A 1057 36.54 -0.35 -2.43
CA THR A 1057 37.51 0.76 -2.48
C THR A 1057 38.89 0.37 -1.92
N ILE A 1058 39.87 1.26 -2.15
CA ILE A 1058 41.20 1.19 -1.55
C ILE A 1058 41.33 2.31 -0.50
N ASN A 1059 41.57 2.00 0.76
CA ASN A 1059 41.66 2.98 1.85
C ASN A 1059 43.06 2.97 2.46
N VAL A 1060 43.54 4.11 2.94
CA VAL A 1060 44.90 4.25 3.51
C VAL A 1060 44.80 4.72 4.95
N TYR A 1061 45.50 4.07 5.87
CA TYR A 1061 45.41 4.42 7.29
C TYR A 1061 46.23 5.66 7.65
N ASN A 1062 45.60 6.69 8.20
CA ASN A 1062 46.22 7.96 8.56
C ASN A 1062 46.12 8.23 10.06
N GLY A 1063 47.17 7.88 10.81
CA GLY A 1063 47.31 8.14 12.24
C GLY A 1063 46.33 7.40 13.15
N THR A 1064 45.06 7.83 13.15
CA THR A 1064 43.98 7.30 14.00
C THR A 1064 42.78 6.77 13.22
N ALA A 1065 42.68 7.04 11.92
CA ALA A 1065 41.54 6.63 11.09
C ALA A 1065 41.96 6.30 9.65
N TYR A 1066 41.10 5.62 8.90
CA TYR A 1066 41.30 5.43 7.46
C TYR A 1066 40.90 6.69 6.67
N GLN A 1067 41.72 7.04 5.69
CA GLN A 1067 41.41 7.99 4.63
C GLN A 1067 40.94 7.20 3.40
N ALA A 1068 39.71 7.45 2.96
CA ALA A 1068 39.17 6.85 1.73
C ALA A 1068 39.82 7.47 0.49
N SER A 1069 40.19 6.65 -0.49
CA SER A 1069 40.78 7.12 -1.75
C SER A 1069 39.76 7.64 -2.76
N ASN A 1070 38.48 7.26 -2.62
CA ASN A 1070 37.40 7.41 -3.61
C ASN A 1070 37.72 6.74 -4.94
N PHE A 1071 38.52 5.69 -4.87
CA PHE A 1071 38.97 4.94 -6.03
C PHE A 1071 38.29 3.59 -6.00
N ASP A 1072 37.26 3.45 -6.85
CA ASP A 1072 36.45 2.24 -6.93
C ASP A 1072 37.22 1.11 -7.62
N VAL A 1073 37.01 -0.11 -7.12
CA VAL A 1073 37.59 -1.33 -7.70
C VAL A 1073 36.50 -2.31 -8.08
N ALA A 1074 36.79 -3.14 -9.09
CA ALA A 1074 35.86 -4.13 -9.61
C ALA A 1074 36.61 -5.40 -10.03
N ALA A 1075 35.86 -6.48 -10.25
CA ALA A 1075 36.41 -7.76 -10.68
C ALA A 1075 37.23 -7.64 -11.95
N ASN A 1076 38.37 -8.33 -11.97
CA ASN A 1076 39.35 -8.36 -13.06
C ASN A 1076 40.10 -7.04 -13.32
N TYR A 1077 39.96 -6.02 -12.47
CA TYR A 1077 40.71 -4.77 -12.64
C TYR A 1077 42.16 -4.95 -12.17
N LYS A 1078 43.08 -4.24 -12.83
CA LYS A 1078 44.50 -4.21 -12.50
C LYS A 1078 45.00 -2.78 -12.32
N TYR A 1079 45.76 -2.55 -11.27
CA TYR A 1079 46.25 -1.23 -10.85
C TYR A 1079 47.73 -1.27 -10.53
N HIS A 1080 48.44 -0.19 -10.85
CA HIS A 1080 49.77 0.04 -10.32
C HIS A 1080 49.67 0.81 -9.00
N ILE A 1081 50.27 0.30 -7.94
CA ILE A 1081 50.29 0.93 -6.62
C ILE A 1081 51.72 1.37 -6.32
N LYS A 1082 51.87 2.64 -5.93
CA LYS A 1082 53.14 3.20 -5.47
C LYS A 1082 52.97 3.76 -4.07
N VAL A 1083 53.84 3.36 -3.16
CA VAL A 1083 53.86 3.79 -1.76
C VAL A 1083 55.22 4.43 -1.48
N LYS A 1084 55.23 5.67 -0.97
CA LYS A 1084 56.46 6.30 -0.48
C LYS A 1084 56.34 6.51 1.01
N ALA A 1085 57.26 5.94 1.77
CA ALA A 1085 57.34 6.07 3.21
C ALA A 1085 58.63 6.78 3.61
N ASP A 1086 58.53 7.70 4.56
CA ASP A 1086 59.64 8.31 5.27
C ASP A 1086 59.59 7.82 6.71
N LEU A 1087 60.55 6.97 7.07
CA LEU A 1087 60.63 6.34 8.39
C LEU A 1087 61.13 7.30 9.47
N ASP A 1088 61.84 8.37 9.09
CA ASP A 1088 62.35 9.37 10.04
C ASP A 1088 61.22 10.31 10.47
N THR A 1089 60.37 10.73 9.52
CA THR A 1089 59.19 11.57 9.81
C THR A 1089 57.93 10.76 10.12
N LYS A 1090 57.96 9.43 9.96
CA LYS A 1090 56.85 8.50 10.19
C LYS A 1090 55.62 8.83 9.35
N LYS A 1091 55.87 9.15 8.08
CA LYS A 1091 54.85 9.55 7.12
C LYS A 1091 54.90 8.68 5.88
N TYR A 1092 53.76 8.53 5.22
CA TYR A 1092 53.71 7.85 3.93
C TYR A 1092 52.61 8.40 3.01
N SER A 1093 52.82 8.23 1.72
CA SER A 1093 51.90 8.64 0.66
C SER A 1093 51.67 7.48 -0.30
N VAL A 1094 50.48 7.41 -0.88
CA VAL A 1094 50.06 6.33 -1.78
C VAL A 1094 49.50 6.91 -3.07
N TRP A 1095 49.93 6.35 -4.20
CA TRP A 1095 49.43 6.64 -5.53
C TRP A 1095 48.87 5.37 -6.18
N ILE A 1096 47.86 5.55 -7.01
CA ILE A 1096 47.20 4.47 -7.75
C ILE A 1096 47.07 4.86 -9.22
N THR A 1097 47.41 3.95 -10.12
CA THR A 1097 47.27 4.14 -11.57
C THR A 1097 46.47 2.98 -12.17
N PRO A 1098 45.28 3.20 -12.77
CA PRO A 1098 44.58 2.16 -13.51
C PRO A 1098 45.44 1.63 -14.67
N ILE A 1099 45.60 0.30 -14.77
CA ILE A 1099 46.30 -0.37 -15.87
C ILE A 1099 45.29 -1.05 -16.82
N TYR A 1100 44.27 -1.70 -16.26
CA TYR A 1100 43.25 -2.47 -16.99
C TYR A 1100 41.88 -2.37 -16.27
N PRO A 1101 40.73 -2.32 -16.97
CA PRO A 1101 40.51 -2.48 -18.42
C PRO A 1101 40.93 -1.28 -19.26
N THR A 1102 40.96 -0.10 -18.67
CA THR A 1102 41.35 1.16 -19.32
C THR A 1102 42.52 1.76 -18.56
N ALA A 1103 43.62 2.05 -19.26
CA ALA A 1103 44.74 2.76 -18.66
C ALA A 1103 44.33 4.20 -18.31
N GLY A 1104 44.63 4.64 -17.10
CA GLY A 1104 44.29 5.98 -16.60
C GLY A 1104 45.50 6.75 -16.07
N ASP A 1105 45.25 7.97 -15.61
CA ASP A 1105 46.27 8.81 -14.98
C ASP A 1105 46.62 8.31 -13.58
N GLU A 1106 47.83 8.63 -13.12
CA GLU A 1106 48.26 8.38 -11.73
C GLU A 1106 47.54 9.34 -10.78
N VAL A 1107 46.88 8.79 -9.77
CA VAL A 1107 46.11 9.52 -8.76
C VAL A 1107 46.81 9.43 -7.41
N LEU A 1108 47.09 10.57 -6.79
CA LEU A 1108 47.53 10.65 -5.38
C LEU A 1108 46.30 10.45 -4.48
N VAL A 1109 46.20 9.28 -3.83
CA VAL A 1109 45.03 8.92 -3.01
C VAL A 1109 45.22 9.21 -1.54
N ALA A 1110 46.47 9.30 -1.09
CA ALA A 1110 46.83 9.59 0.29
C ALA A 1110 48.15 10.35 0.33
N GLU A 1111 48.15 11.53 0.95
CA GLU A 1111 49.33 12.39 1.05
C GLU A 1111 49.75 12.56 2.50
N ASN A 1112 51.02 12.29 2.81
CA ASN A 1112 51.65 12.54 4.11
C ASN A 1112 50.89 11.95 5.31
N CYS A 1113 50.30 10.77 5.14
CA CYS A 1113 49.60 10.04 6.18
C CYS A 1113 50.54 9.69 7.32
N ASP A 1114 50.09 9.91 8.56
CA ASP A 1114 50.87 9.57 9.74
C ASP A 1114 50.82 8.05 9.98
N PHE A 1115 51.93 7.51 10.50
CA PHE A 1115 51.95 6.13 10.98
C PHE A 1115 50.91 5.93 12.09
N ARG A 1116 50.34 4.73 12.16
CA ARG A 1116 49.34 4.37 13.17
C ARG A 1116 49.86 4.64 14.58
N GLY A 1117 49.12 5.47 15.33
CA GLY A 1117 49.53 5.89 16.68
C GLY A 1117 49.51 4.78 17.73
N THR A 1118 48.75 3.70 17.51
CA THR A 1118 48.70 2.52 18.39
C THR A 1118 49.78 1.47 18.10
N ALA A 1119 50.56 1.64 17.04
CA ALA A 1119 51.62 0.72 16.64
C ALA A 1119 52.99 1.23 17.13
N GLU A 1120 53.86 0.31 17.54
CA GLU A 1120 55.25 0.66 17.84
C GLU A 1120 55.93 1.19 16.57
N PRO A 1121 56.66 2.33 16.61
CA PRO A 1121 57.33 2.85 15.42
C PRO A 1121 58.38 1.87 14.87
N ILE A 1122 58.35 1.65 13.56
CA ILE A 1122 59.36 0.84 12.86
C ILE A 1122 60.50 1.74 12.36
N GLY A 1123 61.74 1.25 12.47
CA GLY A 1123 62.95 1.92 11.94
C GLY A 1123 63.39 1.39 10.57
N ASP A 1124 62.76 0.31 10.11
CA ASP A 1124 63.01 -0.31 8.81
C ASP A 1124 61.74 -0.94 8.22
N ILE A 1125 61.76 -1.13 6.91
CA ILE A 1125 60.81 -1.99 6.17
C ILE A 1125 61.57 -3.22 5.70
N GLY A 1126 61.12 -4.41 6.10
CA GLY A 1126 61.78 -5.68 5.76
C GLY A 1126 60.85 -6.81 5.38
N SER A 1127 59.54 -6.65 5.59
CA SER A 1127 58.51 -7.63 5.20
C SER A 1127 57.29 -6.95 4.63
N LEU A 1128 56.76 -7.52 3.54
CA LEU A 1128 55.43 -7.24 2.99
C LEU A 1128 54.44 -8.24 3.58
N ILE A 1129 53.24 -7.80 3.92
CA ILE A 1129 52.20 -8.65 4.52
C ILE A 1129 50.92 -8.54 3.71
N LEU A 1130 50.35 -9.69 3.33
CA LEU A 1130 49.09 -9.80 2.59
C LEU A 1130 48.10 -10.68 3.36
N VAL A 1131 46.98 -10.10 3.78
CA VAL A 1131 45.92 -10.84 4.50
C VAL A 1131 44.54 -10.48 3.99
N GLN A 1132 43.57 -11.37 4.19
CA GLN A 1132 42.14 -11.12 3.96
C GLN A 1132 41.27 -11.69 5.09
N GLN A 1133 40.06 -11.15 5.29
CA GLN A 1133 39.13 -11.58 6.35
C GLN A 1133 38.07 -12.57 5.87
N ILE A 1134 37.79 -12.61 4.57
CA ILE A 1134 36.79 -13.51 3.98
C ILE A 1134 37.41 -14.46 2.96
N GLU A 1135 36.79 -15.62 2.76
CA GLU A 1135 37.29 -16.66 1.84
C GLU A 1135 37.00 -16.34 0.36
N THR A 1136 35.95 -15.56 0.09
CA THR A 1136 35.48 -15.19 -1.25
C THR A 1136 35.98 -13.82 -1.67
N GLY A 1137 36.33 -13.63 -2.94
CA GLY A 1137 36.82 -12.35 -3.45
C GLY A 1137 38.26 -12.08 -3.02
N GLY A 1138 39.21 -12.52 -3.84
CA GLY A 1138 40.64 -12.36 -3.61
C GLY A 1138 41.28 -11.19 -4.35
N PHE A 1139 42.55 -10.95 -4.04
CA PHE A 1139 43.44 -10.13 -4.84
C PHE A 1139 44.80 -10.81 -4.92
N TRP A 1140 45.62 -10.41 -5.87
CA TRP A 1140 47.04 -10.78 -5.87
C TRP A 1140 47.89 -9.61 -6.30
N ILE A 1141 49.16 -9.66 -5.94
CA ILE A 1141 50.13 -8.67 -6.36
C ILE A 1141 51.23 -9.29 -7.24
N GLU A 1142 51.66 -8.54 -8.23
CA GLU A 1142 52.73 -8.87 -9.15
C GLU A 1142 53.78 -7.75 -9.15
N ASN A 1143 54.99 -8.06 -9.65
CA ASN A 1143 56.02 -7.05 -9.91
C ASN A 1143 56.41 -6.17 -8.71
N HIS A 1144 56.36 -6.72 -7.49
CA HIS A 1144 56.70 -5.96 -6.29
C HIS A 1144 58.17 -5.56 -6.26
N THR A 1145 58.43 -4.27 -6.05
CA THR A 1145 59.77 -3.71 -5.87
C THR A 1145 59.86 -2.83 -4.63
N THR A 1146 61.03 -2.79 -4.01
CA THR A 1146 61.36 -1.85 -2.91
C THR A 1146 62.67 -1.12 -3.23
N ASN A 1147 62.62 0.20 -3.38
CA ASN A 1147 63.70 1.04 -3.91
C ASN A 1147 64.29 0.50 -5.23
N GLY A 1148 63.44 -0.08 -6.08
CA GLY A 1148 63.81 -0.69 -7.36
C GLY A 1148 64.38 -2.11 -7.28
N ASP A 1149 64.58 -2.66 -6.08
CA ASP A 1149 64.93 -4.08 -5.91
C ASP A 1149 63.67 -4.94 -6.04
N LEU A 1150 63.66 -5.87 -7.00
CA LEU A 1150 62.55 -6.81 -7.21
C LEU A 1150 62.49 -7.85 -6.07
N LEU A 1151 61.29 -8.08 -5.54
CA LEU A 1151 61.01 -9.16 -4.61
C LEU A 1151 61.21 -10.50 -5.33
N LYS A 1152 62.08 -11.36 -4.77
CA LYS A 1152 62.49 -12.62 -5.39
C LYS A 1152 61.73 -13.83 -4.89
#